data_AF-A4BSM0-F1
#
_entry.id   AF-A4BSM0-F1
#
_cell.length_a   1.000
_cell.length_b   1.000
_cell.length_c   1.000
_cell.angle_alpha   90.00
_cell.angle_beta   90.00
_cell.angle_gamma   90.00
#
_symmetry.space_group_name_H-M   'P 1'
#
loop_
_entity.id
_entity.type
_entity.pdbx_description
1 polymer ?
#
loop_
_entity_poly.entity_id
_entity_poly.type
_entity_poly.pdbx_seq_one_letter_code
_entity_poly.pdbx_strand_id
1 'polypeptide(L)'
;MEAYIMDERFDYQLAFSRTVGWVTREEQAILRSKRVAIAGLGGVGGSHLLTLTRLGIGAFTLAEMDHFELENFNRQAGAFLSTVGRPKLDVLSGMAQGINPELNIRTFPEGISGENLDDFLANVDLYVDSLDFFELDIRRKVFAACAEHGIPAITTAPLGMGTAVLAFLPGGMTFEQYFRLEGHPPEEQYLRFLLGLSPARLQMGYLVEPSAVDLAAHRGPSTPMACALCAGIAGTEALKILLRRGRVIMAPHGYHFDAYRQRLARTWRPLGNRNPIQQTALAVGRKRFGQALRAERPVTTPFSESPTPTALRILDLARWAPSGDNTQPWRFEIIDGDHIVVHGHDTHEDTVYDLQGHASQLSLGMLLETLSIAATQFGRRAEIMRRQHLPDRTPTFDVHLHMEPPQAADVLAPFICARTVQRRPMRMRPLRPDERKALETSLPKPYKVVWLERLSSRLRVASLLSQNSKLRLTIPEAYDVHQRIIRWNIRFSEDGIPDAALGVDILTRRLMRVLMKSWKRVDFANRYLAGTWMPRLQLDWIPGIACAAHCLIVADRRPAGIDDFVRAGRAIQRFWLTATQLDLRHQPELTPLVFSEYVRDGIAFSETTGSMSLAKAVTERLRRLVGGENAERAIWMGRLGAGKMPTSRSIRRPLQDLMISSTGTIDRVSKT
;
A
#
# COMPACT_ATOMS: atom_id res chain seq x y z
N MET A 1 20.54 -37.15 -33.42
CA MET A 1 19.25 -37.73 -33.83
C MET A 1 18.84 -38.69 -32.73
N GLU A 2 18.38 -38.14 -31.61
CA GLU A 2 17.89 -38.92 -30.47
C GLU A 2 16.46 -39.36 -30.77
N ALA A 3 16.22 -40.66 -30.76
CA ALA A 3 14.89 -41.23 -30.97
C ALA A 3 13.96 -40.76 -29.84
N TYR A 4 12.84 -40.14 -30.21
CA TYR A 4 11.71 -39.88 -29.31
C TYR A 4 11.23 -41.22 -28.74
N ILE A 5 11.69 -41.57 -27.53
CA ILE A 5 11.09 -42.66 -26.76
C ILE A 5 9.73 -42.13 -26.30
N MET A 6 8.64 -42.62 -26.90
CA MET A 6 7.31 -42.36 -26.36
C MET A 6 7.26 -42.92 -24.93
N ASP A 7 6.96 -42.07 -23.96
CA ASP A 7 6.75 -42.51 -22.58
C ASP A 7 5.50 -43.41 -22.56
N GLU A 8 5.70 -44.72 -22.46
CA GLU A 8 4.62 -45.73 -22.44
C GLU A 8 3.59 -45.48 -21.31
N ARG A 9 3.88 -44.60 -20.35
CA ARG A 9 2.96 -44.19 -19.29
C ARG A 9 1.96 -43.11 -19.72
N PHE A 10 2.15 -42.45 -20.86
CA PHE A 10 1.27 -41.39 -21.33
C PHE A 10 0.26 -41.89 -22.37
N ASP A 11 -1.02 -41.74 -22.06
CA ASP A 11 -2.14 -41.90 -23.00
C ASP A 11 -2.89 -40.57 -23.10
N TYR A 12 -2.83 -39.94 -24.27
CA TYR A 12 -3.51 -38.67 -24.55
C TYR A 12 -5.03 -38.77 -24.28
N GLN A 13 -5.70 -39.82 -24.74
CA GLN A 13 -7.15 -39.98 -24.57
C GLN A 13 -7.53 -40.09 -23.10
N LEU A 14 -6.73 -40.79 -22.30
CA LEU A 14 -6.93 -40.89 -20.86
C LEU A 14 -6.64 -39.56 -20.16
N ALA A 15 -5.52 -38.91 -20.48
CA ALA A 15 -5.08 -37.65 -19.86
C ALA A 15 -6.12 -36.52 -20.00
N PHE A 16 -6.79 -36.43 -21.16
CA PHE A 16 -7.79 -35.40 -21.46
C PHE A 16 -9.25 -35.89 -21.34
N SER A 17 -9.46 -37.12 -20.86
CA SER A 17 -10.81 -37.73 -20.76
C SER A 17 -11.79 -36.92 -19.92
N ARG A 18 -11.32 -36.14 -18.94
CA ARG A 18 -12.18 -35.31 -18.06
C ARG A 18 -12.74 -34.05 -18.75
N THR A 19 -12.22 -33.68 -19.92
CA THR A 19 -12.79 -32.62 -20.76
C THR A 19 -13.97 -33.15 -21.59
N VAL A 20 -13.99 -34.46 -21.87
CA VAL A 20 -15.08 -35.12 -22.60
C VAL A 20 -16.39 -35.01 -21.82
N GLY A 21 -17.45 -34.59 -22.51
CA GLY A 21 -18.73 -34.18 -21.92
C GLY A 21 -18.98 -32.67 -22.05
N TRP A 22 -17.91 -31.86 -22.00
CA TRP A 22 -17.93 -30.46 -22.44
C TRP A 22 -17.48 -30.32 -23.90
N VAL A 23 -16.65 -31.25 -24.37
CA VAL A 23 -16.32 -31.49 -25.78
C VAL A 23 -16.57 -32.95 -26.15
N THR A 24 -16.76 -33.25 -27.43
CA THR A 24 -16.77 -34.64 -27.93
C THR A 24 -15.35 -35.18 -28.11
N ARG A 25 -15.20 -36.49 -28.34
CA ARG A 25 -13.87 -37.08 -28.62
C ARG A 25 -13.31 -36.61 -29.95
N GLU A 26 -14.19 -36.38 -30.93
CA GLU A 26 -13.85 -35.82 -32.23
C GLU A 26 -13.40 -34.37 -32.08
N GLU A 27 -14.11 -33.56 -31.30
CA GLU A 27 -13.68 -32.19 -30.96
C GLU A 27 -12.34 -32.18 -30.22
N GLN A 28 -12.11 -33.12 -29.29
CA GLN A 28 -10.82 -33.25 -28.61
C GLN A 28 -9.69 -33.63 -29.58
N ALA A 29 -9.97 -34.46 -30.59
CA ALA A 29 -9.02 -34.79 -31.65
C ALA A 29 -8.76 -33.60 -32.57
N ILE A 30 -9.77 -32.77 -32.85
CA ILE A 30 -9.60 -31.49 -33.55
C ILE A 30 -8.67 -30.59 -32.73
N LEU A 31 -8.93 -30.38 -31.43
CA LEU A 31 -8.07 -29.55 -30.57
C LEU A 31 -6.61 -30.05 -30.57
N ARG A 32 -6.41 -31.38 -30.52
CA ARG A 32 -5.08 -32.00 -30.60
C ARG A 32 -4.32 -31.61 -31.86
N SER A 33 -5.01 -31.44 -33.00
CA SER A 33 -4.35 -31.09 -34.26
C SER A 33 -4.05 -29.59 -34.41
N LYS A 34 -4.50 -28.75 -33.47
CA LYS A 34 -4.33 -27.30 -33.54
C LYS A 34 -2.98 -26.81 -33.06
N ARG A 35 -2.51 -25.74 -33.69
CA ARG A 35 -1.34 -24.96 -33.29
C ARG A 35 -1.74 -23.59 -32.79
N VAL A 36 -1.29 -23.22 -31.59
CA VAL A 36 -1.50 -21.89 -31.02
C VAL A 36 -0.16 -21.15 -30.89
N ALA A 37 -0.13 -19.90 -31.36
CA ALA A 37 1.01 -19.02 -31.15
C ALA A 37 0.81 -18.13 -29.91
N ILE A 38 1.85 -18.01 -29.09
CA ILE A 38 1.87 -17.19 -27.88
C ILE A 38 3.17 -16.38 -27.87
N ALA A 39 3.03 -15.05 -27.91
CA ALA A 39 4.13 -14.11 -27.79
C ALA A 39 4.17 -13.55 -26.37
N GLY A 40 5.27 -13.76 -25.65
CA GLY A 40 5.42 -13.45 -24.24
C GLY A 40 4.91 -14.59 -23.35
N LEU A 41 5.74 -15.03 -22.41
CA LEU A 41 5.45 -16.09 -21.44
C LEU A 41 5.53 -15.58 -19.99
N GLY A 42 5.27 -14.28 -19.80
CA GLY A 42 5.14 -13.66 -18.48
C GLY A 42 3.88 -14.08 -17.72
N GLY A 43 3.31 -13.16 -16.94
CA GLY A 43 2.20 -13.46 -16.00
C GLY A 43 0.99 -14.13 -16.64
N VAL A 44 0.56 -13.67 -17.82
CA VAL A 44 -0.57 -14.31 -18.53
C VAL A 44 -0.11 -15.39 -19.50
N GLY A 45 0.99 -15.18 -20.24
CA GLY A 45 1.46 -16.09 -21.28
C GLY A 45 1.81 -17.49 -20.78
N GLY A 46 2.53 -17.58 -19.65
CA GLY A 46 2.82 -18.87 -19.03
C GLY A 46 1.55 -19.60 -18.60
N SER A 47 0.57 -18.89 -18.04
CA SER A 47 -0.73 -19.47 -17.69
C SER A 47 -1.55 -19.86 -18.92
N HIS A 48 -1.52 -19.07 -20.01
CA HIS A 48 -2.16 -19.39 -21.28
C HIS A 48 -1.64 -20.71 -21.85
N LEU A 49 -0.31 -20.86 -21.94
CA LEU A 49 0.35 -22.09 -22.41
C LEU A 49 -0.12 -23.31 -21.60
N LEU A 50 -0.03 -23.23 -20.27
CA LEU A 50 -0.36 -24.36 -19.40
C LEU A 50 -1.85 -24.70 -19.39
N THR A 51 -2.74 -23.70 -19.53
CA THR A 51 -4.18 -23.92 -19.65
C THR A 51 -4.54 -24.53 -21.00
N LEU A 52 -3.99 -24.02 -22.11
CA LEU A 52 -4.24 -24.57 -23.44
C LEU A 52 -3.64 -25.96 -23.64
N THR A 53 -2.48 -26.22 -23.04
CA THR A 53 -1.91 -27.57 -22.98
C THR A 53 -2.87 -28.53 -22.27
N ARG A 54 -3.44 -28.11 -21.13
CA ARG A 54 -4.46 -28.89 -20.39
C ARG A 54 -5.80 -29.02 -21.10
N LEU A 55 -6.09 -28.12 -22.03
CA LEU A 55 -7.25 -28.23 -22.92
C LEU A 55 -7.04 -29.30 -24.02
N GLY A 56 -5.79 -29.76 -24.19
CA GLY A 56 -5.40 -30.75 -25.21
C GLY A 56 -5.04 -30.13 -26.56
N ILE A 57 -4.54 -28.89 -26.58
CA ILE A 57 -3.86 -28.38 -27.78
C ILE A 57 -2.55 -29.16 -27.96
N GLY A 58 -2.28 -29.64 -29.18
CA GLY A 58 -1.12 -30.50 -29.47
C GLY A 58 0.12 -29.77 -29.98
N ALA A 59 0.00 -28.52 -30.42
CA ALA A 59 1.15 -27.76 -30.93
C ALA A 59 1.16 -26.31 -30.48
N PHE A 60 2.37 -25.77 -30.27
CA PHE A 60 2.59 -24.39 -29.88
C PHE A 60 3.71 -23.73 -30.68
N THR A 61 3.62 -22.43 -30.87
CA THR A 61 4.74 -21.59 -31.30
C THR A 61 4.93 -20.48 -30.28
N LEU A 62 6.09 -20.47 -29.62
CA LEU A 62 6.35 -19.70 -28.41
C LEU A 62 7.52 -18.76 -28.62
N ALA A 63 7.34 -17.49 -28.23
CA ALA A 63 8.39 -16.49 -28.24
C ALA A 63 8.53 -15.84 -26.86
N GLU A 64 9.73 -15.88 -26.28
CA GLU A 64 10.06 -15.31 -24.97
C GLU A 64 11.59 -15.22 -24.84
N MET A 65 12.08 -14.08 -24.38
CA MET A 65 13.51 -13.77 -24.25
C MET A 65 13.96 -13.57 -22.80
N ASP A 66 13.01 -13.44 -21.87
CA ASP A 66 13.32 -13.14 -20.47
C ASP A 66 13.72 -14.37 -19.65
N HIS A 67 14.34 -14.09 -18.51
CA HIS A 67 14.64 -15.05 -17.44
C HIS A 67 13.73 -14.84 -16.23
N PHE A 68 13.59 -15.84 -15.37
CA PHE A 68 12.82 -15.69 -14.14
C PHE A 68 13.57 -14.86 -13.09
N GLU A 69 12.88 -13.88 -12.52
CA GLU A 69 13.37 -13.04 -11.42
C GLU A 69 12.42 -13.09 -10.21
N LEU A 70 12.88 -12.61 -9.05
CA LEU A 70 12.08 -12.62 -7.81
C LEU A 70 10.77 -11.83 -7.94
N GLU A 71 10.77 -10.73 -8.69
CA GLU A 71 9.57 -9.92 -8.94
C GLU A 71 8.48 -10.65 -9.76
N ASN A 72 8.81 -11.82 -10.33
CA ASN A 72 7.86 -12.63 -11.09
C ASN A 72 7.00 -13.54 -10.19
N PHE A 73 7.41 -13.78 -8.93
CA PHE A 73 6.83 -14.78 -8.02
C PHE A 73 5.36 -14.55 -7.70
N ASN A 74 4.91 -13.29 -7.75
CA ASN A 74 3.54 -12.96 -7.40
C ASN A 74 2.51 -13.48 -8.39
N ARG A 75 2.91 -13.89 -9.62
CA ARG A 75 1.95 -14.20 -10.70
C ARG A 75 2.41 -15.16 -11.80
N GLN A 76 3.70 -15.38 -12.03
CA GLN A 76 4.18 -16.17 -13.17
C GLN A 76 4.32 -17.66 -12.82
N ALA A 77 3.75 -18.55 -13.63
CA ALA A 77 3.58 -19.97 -13.29
C ALA A 77 4.90 -20.75 -13.08
N GLY A 78 5.99 -20.35 -13.74
CA GLY A 78 7.30 -20.98 -13.61
C GLY A 78 8.26 -20.30 -12.65
N ALA A 79 7.81 -19.26 -11.93
CA ALA A 79 8.67 -18.48 -11.02
C ALA A 79 8.75 -19.15 -9.64
N PHE A 80 9.85 -19.88 -9.42
CA PHE A 80 10.20 -20.54 -8.16
C PHE A 80 11.62 -20.13 -7.78
N LEU A 81 12.01 -20.31 -6.51
CA LEU A 81 13.39 -20.03 -6.09
C LEU A 81 14.42 -20.85 -6.88
N SER A 82 14.08 -22.09 -7.25
CA SER A 82 14.91 -22.97 -8.05
C SER A 82 14.99 -22.61 -9.54
N THR A 83 14.16 -21.67 -10.02
CA THR A 83 14.14 -21.26 -11.43
C THR A 83 14.63 -19.84 -11.65
N VAL A 84 14.97 -19.09 -10.60
CA VAL A 84 15.58 -17.76 -10.71
C VAL A 84 16.83 -17.83 -11.60
N GLY A 85 16.93 -16.91 -12.56
CA GLY A 85 18.03 -16.85 -13.54
C GLY A 85 17.94 -17.88 -14.66
N ARG A 86 16.89 -18.71 -14.75
CA ARG A 86 16.67 -19.62 -15.88
C ARG A 86 15.79 -18.98 -16.96
N PRO A 87 15.99 -19.30 -18.26
CA PRO A 87 15.12 -18.82 -19.33
C PRO A 87 13.67 -19.23 -19.10
N LYS A 88 12.73 -18.26 -19.19
CA LYS A 88 11.29 -18.53 -19.00
C LYS A 88 10.78 -19.52 -20.04
N LEU A 89 11.25 -19.38 -21.30
CA LEU A 89 10.89 -20.22 -22.43
C LEU A 89 11.18 -21.71 -22.16
N ASP A 90 12.37 -22.03 -21.66
CA ASP A 90 12.78 -23.41 -21.40
C ASP A 90 11.98 -24.04 -20.27
N VAL A 91 11.85 -23.31 -19.15
CA VAL A 91 11.12 -23.78 -17.97
C VAL A 91 9.66 -24.03 -18.32
N LEU A 92 9.00 -23.09 -19.02
CA LEU A 92 7.58 -23.21 -19.34
C LEU A 92 7.31 -24.22 -20.46
N SER A 93 8.19 -24.34 -21.46
CA SER A 93 8.16 -25.43 -22.45
C SER A 93 8.27 -26.79 -21.77
N GLY A 94 9.22 -26.94 -20.84
CA GLY A 94 9.40 -28.17 -20.06
C GLY A 94 8.19 -28.49 -19.18
N MET A 95 7.57 -27.48 -18.55
CA MET A 95 6.32 -27.66 -17.80
C MET A 95 5.16 -28.11 -18.71
N ALA A 96 5.05 -27.55 -19.92
CA ALA A 96 4.05 -27.95 -20.91
C ALA A 96 4.25 -29.41 -21.37
N GLN A 97 5.49 -29.78 -21.71
CA GLN A 97 5.85 -31.15 -22.09
C GLN A 97 5.68 -32.15 -20.93
N GLY A 98 5.87 -31.71 -19.68
CA GLY A 98 5.57 -32.51 -18.50
C GLY A 98 4.07 -32.82 -18.32
N ILE A 99 3.17 -32.08 -18.99
CA ILE A 99 1.73 -32.35 -19.02
C ILE A 99 1.36 -33.19 -20.23
N ASN A 100 1.93 -32.87 -21.38
CA ASN A 100 1.71 -33.60 -22.63
C ASN A 100 3.07 -33.79 -23.34
N PRO A 101 3.71 -34.96 -23.17
CA PRO A 101 5.00 -35.28 -23.78
C PRO A 101 4.97 -35.30 -25.32
N GLU A 102 3.78 -35.41 -25.93
CA GLU A 102 3.60 -35.44 -27.39
C GLU A 102 3.52 -34.04 -28.02
N LEU A 103 3.67 -32.96 -27.24
CA LEU A 103 3.60 -31.60 -27.76
C LEU A 103 4.64 -31.31 -28.82
N ASN A 104 4.20 -30.72 -29.93
CA ASN A 104 5.06 -30.11 -30.94
C ASN A 104 5.24 -28.62 -30.64
N ILE A 105 6.39 -28.24 -30.08
CA ILE A 105 6.69 -26.84 -29.70
C ILE A 105 7.77 -26.28 -30.63
N ARG A 106 7.46 -25.15 -31.28
CA ARG A 106 8.45 -24.29 -31.96
C ARG A 106 8.79 -23.11 -31.06
N THR A 107 10.07 -22.81 -30.91
CA THR A 107 10.57 -21.79 -29.99
C THR A 107 11.29 -20.67 -30.73
N PHE A 108 11.12 -19.45 -30.22
CA PHE A 108 11.74 -18.22 -30.70
C PHE A 108 12.39 -17.52 -29.47
N PRO A 109 13.58 -17.96 -29.05
CA PRO A 109 14.24 -17.46 -27.83
C PRO A 109 14.64 -15.99 -27.91
N GLU A 110 14.88 -15.47 -29.12
CA GLU A 110 15.20 -14.05 -29.35
C GLU A 110 13.95 -13.16 -29.43
N GLY A 111 12.78 -13.70 -29.09
CA GLY A 111 11.50 -13.01 -29.26
C GLY A 111 11.05 -12.91 -30.72
N ILE A 112 10.18 -11.94 -30.99
CA ILE A 112 9.58 -11.72 -32.32
C ILE A 112 10.11 -10.40 -32.89
N SER A 113 10.47 -10.41 -34.16
CA SER A 113 10.88 -9.25 -34.94
C SER A 113 10.04 -9.16 -36.22
N GLY A 114 10.22 -8.08 -36.98
CA GLY A 114 9.59 -7.99 -38.31
C GLY A 114 10.08 -9.07 -39.29
N GLU A 115 11.30 -9.59 -39.08
CA GLU A 115 11.96 -10.53 -39.99
C GLU A 115 11.52 -11.98 -39.77
N ASN A 116 11.17 -12.35 -38.52
CA ASN A 116 10.80 -13.72 -38.17
C ASN A 116 9.28 -13.92 -37.99
N LEU A 117 8.48 -12.88 -38.28
CA LEU A 117 7.05 -12.87 -37.96
C LEU A 117 6.26 -13.90 -38.77
N ASP A 118 6.58 -14.05 -40.07
CA ASP A 118 5.94 -15.05 -40.92
C ASP A 118 6.26 -16.47 -40.46
N ASP A 119 7.52 -16.73 -40.06
CA ASP A 119 7.93 -18.02 -39.51
C ASP A 119 7.25 -18.33 -38.17
N PHE A 120 7.08 -17.31 -37.32
CA PHE A 120 6.38 -17.39 -36.05
C PHE A 120 4.90 -17.73 -36.24
N LEU A 121 4.26 -17.17 -37.27
CA LEU A 121 2.85 -17.40 -37.59
C LEU A 121 2.61 -18.60 -38.52
N ALA A 122 3.65 -19.26 -39.02
CA ALA A 122 3.52 -20.38 -39.95
C ALA A 122 2.72 -21.57 -39.35
N ASN A 123 1.64 -21.93 -40.04
CA ASN A 123 0.70 -23.00 -39.68
C ASN A 123 0.00 -22.78 -38.32
N VAL A 124 -0.21 -21.54 -37.91
CA VAL A 124 -0.90 -21.19 -36.66
C VAL A 124 -2.41 -21.08 -36.88
N ASP A 125 -3.20 -21.76 -36.04
CA ASP A 125 -4.68 -21.69 -36.09
C ASP A 125 -5.25 -20.54 -35.24
N LEU A 126 -4.50 -20.07 -34.24
CA LEU A 126 -4.91 -19.03 -33.30
C LEU A 126 -3.68 -18.33 -32.70
N TYR A 127 -3.72 -17.01 -32.64
CA TYR A 127 -2.77 -16.21 -31.87
C TYR A 127 -3.38 -15.75 -30.54
N VAL A 128 -2.65 -15.92 -29.45
CA VAL A 128 -3.03 -15.46 -28.10
C VAL A 128 -2.03 -14.42 -27.62
N ASP A 129 -2.45 -13.15 -27.66
CA ASP A 129 -1.64 -12.01 -27.25
C ASP A 129 -1.32 -12.05 -25.75
N SER A 130 -0.03 -12.17 -25.46
CA SER A 130 0.51 -12.23 -24.10
C SER A 130 1.75 -11.33 -23.95
N LEU A 131 1.97 -10.42 -24.90
CA LEU A 131 3.08 -9.47 -24.88
C LEU A 131 2.96 -8.54 -23.67
N ASP A 132 4.08 -7.97 -23.24
CA ASP A 132 4.04 -6.95 -22.19
C ASP A 132 3.15 -5.77 -22.64
N PHE A 133 2.52 -5.10 -21.67
CA PHE A 133 1.65 -3.96 -21.93
C PHE A 133 2.37 -2.85 -22.73
N PHE A 134 3.66 -2.65 -22.48
CA PHE A 134 4.46 -1.58 -23.08
C PHE A 134 5.02 -1.91 -24.47
N GLU A 135 4.99 -3.19 -24.88
CA GLU A 135 5.48 -3.68 -26.17
C GLU A 135 4.48 -3.49 -27.31
N LEU A 136 4.10 -2.23 -27.57
CA LEU A 136 3.05 -1.90 -28.54
C LEU A 136 3.49 -1.99 -30.00
N ASP A 137 4.75 -1.70 -30.33
CA ASP A 137 5.22 -1.73 -31.73
C ASP A 137 5.17 -3.15 -32.30
N ILE A 138 5.81 -4.10 -31.62
CA ILE A 138 5.78 -5.51 -32.04
C ILE A 138 4.37 -6.10 -31.95
N ARG A 139 3.57 -5.73 -30.92
CA ARG A 139 2.16 -6.13 -30.83
C ARG A 139 1.39 -5.71 -32.09
N ARG A 140 1.52 -4.45 -32.52
CA ARG A 140 0.85 -3.97 -33.75
C ARG A 140 1.24 -4.81 -34.97
N LYS A 141 2.54 -5.08 -35.14
CA LYS A 141 3.06 -5.89 -36.26
C LYS A 141 2.48 -7.31 -36.25
N VAL A 142 2.48 -7.98 -35.10
CA VAL A 142 1.92 -9.33 -34.98
C VAL A 142 0.43 -9.36 -35.31
N PHE A 143 -0.36 -8.40 -34.80
CA PHE A 143 -1.78 -8.32 -35.13
C PHE A 143 -2.05 -7.97 -36.59
N ALA A 144 -1.19 -7.18 -37.23
CA ALA A 144 -1.29 -6.89 -38.66
C ALA A 144 -1.04 -8.16 -39.48
N ALA A 145 0.04 -8.89 -39.20
CA ALA A 145 0.32 -10.16 -39.87
C ALA A 145 -0.76 -11.21 -39.61
N CYS A 146 -1.33 -11.28 -38.40
CA CYS A 146 -2.49 -12.15 -38.15
C CYS A 146 -3.68 -11.79 -39.04
N ALA A 147 -3.96 -10.50 -39.24
CA ALA A 147 -5.04 -10.05 -40.11
C ALA A 147 -4.77 -10.39 -41.59
N GLU A 148 -3.53 -10.24 -42.05
CA GLU A 148 -3.09 -10.58 -43.41
C GLU A 148 -3.17 -12.09 -43.69
N HIS A 149 -2.72 -12.92 -42.73
CA HIS A 149 -2.73 -14.38 -42.83
C HIS A 149 -4.08 -15.01 -42.50
N GLY A 150 -5.09 -14.23 -42.13
CA GLY A 150 -6.40 -14.74 -41.73
C GLY A 150 -6.37 -15.56 -40.43
N ILE A 151 -5.45 -15.24 -39.52
CA ILE A 151 -5.30 -15.90 -38.22
C ILE A 151 -6.13 -15.14 -37.17
N PRO A 152 -7.10 -15.80 -36.50
CA PRO A 152 -7.79 -15.24 -35.35
C PRO A 152 -6.82 -14.84 -34.24
N ALA A 153 -7.05 -13.69 -33.61
CA ALA A 153 -6.24 -13.20 -32.50
C ALA A 153 -7.08 -12.81 -31.28
N ILE A 154 -6.66 -13.19 -30.08
CA ILE A 154 -7.33 -12.82 -28.82
C ILE A 154 -6.37 -12.13 -27.86
N THR A 155 -6.85 -11.10 -27.16
CA THR A 155 -6.15 -10.44 -26.05
C THR A 155 -6.99 -10.58 -24.78
N THR A 156 -6.41 -11.14 -23.72
CA THR A 156 -6.99 -11.23 -22.37
C THR A 156 -6.07 -10.50 -21.39
N ALA A 157 -6.34 -9.21 -21.16
CA ALA A 157 -5.44 -8.36 -20.39
C ALA A 157 -5.80 -8.35 -18.89
N PRO A 158 -4.84 -8.62 -17.99
CA PRO A 158 -5.08 -8.64 -16.55
C PRO A 158 -5.17 -7.21 -16.01
N LEU A 159 -6.29 -6.85 -15.38
CA LEU A 159 -6.49 -5.51 -14.83
C LEU A 159 -7.13 -5.59 -13.45
N GLY A 160 -6.40 -5.15 -12.42
CA GLY A 160 -6.84 -5.26 -11.03
C GLY A 160 -7.00 -6.73 -10.62
N MET A 161 -8.21 -7.15 -10.25
CA MET A 161 -8.61 -8.54 -9.99
C MET A 161 -9.62 -9.01 -11.07
N GLY A 162 -9.35 -8.63 -12.32
CA GLY A 162 -10.23 -8.86 -13.46
C GLY A 162 -9.46 -9.01 -14.77
N THR A 163 -10.21 -9.12 -15.86
CA THR A 163 -9.68 -9.31 -17.21
C THR A 163 -10.52 -8.55 -18.23
N ALA A 164 -9.83 -7.85 -19.14
CA ALA A 164 -10.41 -7.17 -20.28
C ALA A 164 -10.09 -7.94 -21.56
N VAL A 165 -11.13 -8.18 -22.37
CA VAL A 165 -11.08 -9.15 -23.46
C VAL A 165 -11.48 -8.49 -24.77
N LEU A 166 -10.63 -8.67 -25.77
CA LEU A 166 -10.86 -8.31 -27.17
C LEU A 166 -10.46 -9.47 -28.07
N ALA A 167 -11.24 -9.72 -29.10
CA ALA A 167 -10.93 -10.68 -30.15
C ALA A 167 -10.98 -9.99 -31.51
N PHE A 168 -10.02 -10.32 -32.37
CA PHE A 168 -9.88 -9.81 -33.73
C PHE A 168 -9.92 -11.02 -34.66
N LEU A 169 -11.04 -11.17 -35.37
CA LEU A 169 -11.28 -12.30 -36.27
C LEU A 169 -11.10 -11.88 -37.74
N PRO A 170 -10.74 -12.80 -38.64
CA PRO A 170 -10.63 -12.53 -40.07
C PRO A 170 -11.92 -11.93 -40.64
N GLY A 171 -11.78 -10.92 -41.51
CA GLY A 171 -12.91 -10.17 -42.08
C GLY A 171 -13.58 -9.17 -41.12
N GLY A 172 -13.12 -9.07 -39.86
CA GLY A 172 -13.57 -8.10 -38.87
C GLY A 172 -12.78 -6.81 -38.84
N MET A 173 -13.05 -5.98 -37.82
CA MET A 173 -12.21 -4.82 -37.51
C MET A 173 -10.82 -5.28 -37.08
N THR A 174 -9.77 -4.66 -37.61
CA THR A 174 -8.37 -4.98 -37.24
C THR A 174 -7.94 -4.30 -35.95
N PHE A 175 -6.84 -4.76 -35.35
CA PHE A 175 -6.23 -4.15 -34.16
C PHE A 175 -5.92 -2.66 -34.38
N GLU A 176 -5.29 -2.32 -35.51
CA GLU A 176 -4.92 -0.94 -35.81
C GLU A 176 -6.16 -0.07 -36.08
N GLN A 177 -7.19 -0.60 -36.75
CA GLN A 177 -8.48 0.10 -36.92
C GLN A 177 -9.16 0.39 -35.57
N TYR A 178 -9.04 -0.53 -34.60
CA TYR A 178 -9.60 -0.37 -33.27
C TYR A 178 -8.79 0.63 -32.43
N PHE A 179 -7.47 0.42 -32.27
CA PHE A 179 -6.66 1.19 -31.34
C PHE A 179 -6.06 2.47 -31.93
N ARG A 180 -5.78 2.52 -33.23
CA ARG A 180 -5.19 3.68 -33.93
C ARG A 180 -3.95 4.19 -33.20
N LEU A 181 -2.95 3.33 -33.10
CA LEU A 181 -1.70 3.60 -32.41
C LEU A 181 -0.65 4.20 -33.35
N GLU A 182 -0.72 3.91 -34.64
CA GLU A 182 0.23 4.40 -35.63
C GLU A 182 0.36 5.93 -35.64
N GLY A 183 1.59 6.42 -35.78
CA GLY A 183 1.89 7.85 -35.87
C GLY A 183 1.74 8.63 -34.56
N HIS A 184 1.53 7.95 -33.43
CA HIS A 184 1.47 8.57 -32.11
C HIS A 184 2.74 8.28 -31.27
N PRO A 185 3.15 9.21 -30.37
CA PRO A 185 4.25 8.94 -29.45
C PRO A 185 3.87 7.84 -28.43
N PRO A 186 4.86 7.14 -27.82
CA PRO A 186 4.62 5.98 -26.95
C PRO A 186 3.58 6.23 -25.84
N GLU A 187 3.66 7.35 -25.13
CA GLU A 187 2.68 7.69 -24.08
C GLU A 187 1.23 7.81 -24.59
N GLU A 188 1.03 8.37 -25.77
CA GLU A 188 -0.29 8.44 -26.39
C GLU A 188 -0.76 7.05 -26.86
N GLN A 189 0.16 6.20 -27.32
CA GLN A 189 -0.15 4.81 -27.64
C GLN A 189 -0.58 4.02 -26.39
N TYR A 190 0.13 4.14 -25.27
CA TYR A 190 -0.23 3.49 -23.99
C TYR A 190 -1.61 3.93 -23.50
N LEU A 191 -1.90 5.24 -23.57
CA LEU A 191 -3.20 5.78 -23.19
C LEU A 191 -4.33 5.21 -24.07
N ARG A 192 -4.11 5.16 -25.39
CA ARG A 192 -5.06 4.61 -26.37
C ARG A 192 -5.31 3.13 -26.16
N PHE A 193 -4.25 2.38 -25.91
CA PHE A 193 -4.33 0.95 -25.63
C PHE A 193 -5.11 0.71 -24.34
N LEU A 194 -4.75 1.36 -23.23
CA LEU A 194 -5.45 1.21 -21.95
C LEU A 194 -6.95 1.54 -22.03
N LEU A 195 -7.29 2.68 -22.63
CA LEU A 195 -8.68 3.12 -22.74
C LEU A 195 -9.49 2.29 -23.74
N GLY A 196 -8.87 1.77 -24.80
CA GLY A 196 -9.51 0.88 -25.75
C GLY A 196 -9.78 -0.49 -25.14
N LEU A 197 -8.82 -1.01 -24.37
CA LEU A 197 -8.90 -2.31 -23.73
C LEU A 197 -9.90 -2.32 -22.56
N SER A 198 -9.90 -1.27 -21.73
CA SER A 198 -10.71 -1.20 -20.51
C SER A 198 -11.52 0.09 -20.39
N PRO A 199 -12.45 0.37 -21.32
CA PRO A 199 -13.22 1.60 -21.30
C PRO A 199 -14.16 1.72 -20.09
N ALA A 200 -14.59 0.58 -19.53
CA ALA A 200 -15.43 0.53 -18.33
C ALA A 200 -14.67 0.84 -17.03
N ARG A 201 -13.33 0.71 -17.01
CA ARG A 201 -12.46 1.05 -15.87
C ARG A 201 -12.90 0.44 -14.53
N LEU A 202 -13.35 -0.81 -14.54
CA LEU A 202 -13.90 -1.47 -13.35
C LEU A 202 -12.91 -1.51 -12.18
N GLN A 203 -11.62 -1.65 -12.47
CA GLN A 203 -10.52 -1.75 -11.51
C GLN A 203 -10.13 -0.44 -10.83
N MET A 204 -10.41 0.72 -11.45
CA MET A 204 -9.80 1.99 -11.04
C MET A 204 -10.19 2.45 -9.63
N GLY A 205 -11.37 2.06 -9.13
CA GLY A 205 -11.85 2.54 -7.85
C GLY A 205 -11.37 1.77 -6.62
N TYR A 206 -10.56 0.72 -6.78
CA TYR A 206 -9.92 0.01 -5.67
C TYR A 206 -8.39 -0.03 -5.77
N LEU A 207 -7.79 0.72 -6.69
CA LEU A 207 -6.33 0.90 -6.71
C LEU A 207 -5.88 1.64 -5.45
N VAL A 208 -5.31 0.89 -4.51
CA VAL A 208 -4.98 1.39 -3.16
C VAL A 208 -3.80 2.35 -3.21
N GLU A 209 -2.79 2.01 -4.02
CA GLU A 209 -1.54 2.75 -4.21
C GLU A 209 -1.35 3.17 -5.67
N PRO A 210 -1.93 4.31 -6.09
CA PRO A 210 -1.80 4.78 -7.47
C PRO A 210 -0.37 5.14 -7.90
N SER A 211 0.52 5.39 -6.95
CA SER A 211 1.95 5.66 -7.21
C SER A 211 2.69 4.44 -7.75
N ALA A 212 2.21 3.22 -7.47
CA ALA A 212 2.79 1.98 -7.98
C ALA A 212 2.52 1.75 -9.49
N VAL A 213 1.68 2.58 -10.12
CA VAL A 213 1.57 2.65 -11.58
C VAL A 213 2.59 3.67 -12.07
N ASP A 214 3.66 3.17 -12.68
CA ASP A 214 4.74 3.96 -13.22
C ASP A 214 4.91 3.65 -14.70
N LEU A 215 4.30 4.47 -15.55
CA LEU A 215 4.41 4.28 -16.99
C LEU A 215 5.80 4.66 -17.52
N ALA A 216 6.56 5.50 -16.83
CA ALA A 216 7.90 5.88 -17.28
C ALA A 216 8.90 4.72 -17.04
N ALA A 217 8.74 4.03 -15.91
CA ALA A 217 9.52 2.83 -15.58
C ALA A 217 8.93 1.52 -16.14
N HIS A 218 7.90 1.59 -17.00
CA HIS A 218 7.19 0.42 -17.54
C HIS A 218 6.71 -0.58 -16.46
N ARG A 219 6.19 -0.06 -15.34
CA ARG A 219 5.73 -0.85 -14.19
C ARG A 219 4.27 -0.62 -13.88
N GLY A 220 3.54 -1.72 -13.68
CA GLY A 220 2.15 -1.71 -13.25
C GLY A 220 1.85 -2.83 -12.26
N PRO A 221 0.97 -2.61 -11.28
CA PRO A 221 0.58 -3.65 -10.35
C PRO A 221 -0.23 -4.72 -11.07
N SER A 222 0.10 -5.98 -10.79
CA SER A 222 -0.61 -7.15 -11.31
C SER A 222 -0.87 -8.14 -10.19
N THR A 223 -1.90 -8.97 -10.36
CA THR A 223 -2.39 -9.88 -9.33
C THR A 223 -2.52 -11.30 -9.89
N PRO A 224 -2.25 -12.35 -9.08
CA PRO A 224 -2.28 -13.73 -9.56
C PRO A 224 -3.67 -14.16 -10.03
N MET A 225 -4.75 -13.71 -9.37
CA MET A 225 -6.11 -14.07 -9.76
C MET A 225 -6.53 -13.41 -11.07
N ALA A 226 -6.02 -12.22 -11.42
CA ALA A 226 -6.27 -11.63 -12.73
C ALA A 226 -5.61 -12.46 -13.85
N CYS A 227 -4.36 -12.90 -13.65
CA CYS A 227 -3.67 -13.80 -14.60
C CYS A 227 -4.41 -15.14 -14.77
N ALA A 228 -4.88 -15.75 -13.67
CA ALA A 228 -5.66 -16.98 -13.72
C ALA A 228 -7.00 -16.81 -14.46
N LEU A 229 -7.70 -15.68 -14.25
CA LEU A 229 -8.92 -15.36 -14.99
C LEU A 229 -8.64 -15.17 -16.48
N CYS A 230 -7.54 -14.48 -16.85
CA CYS A 230 -7.13 -14.36 -18.24
C CYS A 230 -6.93 -15.72 -18.90
N ALA A 231 -6.29 -16.67 -18.22
CA ALA A 231 -6.07 -18.01 -18.75
C ALA A 231 -7.34 -18.82 -18.93
N GLY A 232 -8.25 -18.79 -17.95
CA GLY A 232 -9.56 -19.44 -18.09
C GLY A 232 -10.37 -18.87 -19.26
N ILE A 233 -10.34 -17.55 -19.46
CA ILE A 233 -11.04 -16.91 -20.58
C ILE A 233 -10.33 -17.18 -21.91
N ALA A 234 -9.00 -17.11 -21.98
CA ALA A 234 -8.24 -17.42 -23.18
C ALA A 234 -8.53 -18.84 -23.67
N GLY A 235 -8.54 -19.83 -22.75
CA GLY A 235 -8.94 -21.21 -23.07
C GLY A 235 -10.38 -21.32 -23.58
N THR A 236 -11.29 -20.54 -22.99
CA THR A 236 -12.71 -20.51 -23.41
C THR A 236 -12.88 -19.89 -24.80
N GLU A 237 -12.21 -18.79 -25.11
CA GLU A 237 -12.24 -18.17 -26.44
C GLU A 237 -11.53 -19.06 -27.47
N ALA A 238 -10.39 -19.65 -27.12
CA ALA A 238 -9.67 -20.59 -27.99
C ALA A 238 -10.54 -21.78 -28.38
N LEU A 239 -11.22 -22.42 -27.41
CA LEU A 239 -12.15 -23.53 -27.68
C LEU A 239 -13.22 -23.11 -28.68
N LYS A 240 -13.87 -21.95 -28.45
CA LYS A 240 -14.94 -21.45 -29.34
C LYS A 240 -14.44 -21.21 -30.75
N ILE A 241 -13.28 -20.58 -30.90
CA ILE A 241 -12.67 -20.24 -32.19
C ILE A 241 -12.23 -21.50 -32.93
N LEU A 242 -11.45 -22.37 -32.29
CA LEU A 242 -10.83 -23.54 -32.90
C LEU A 242 -11.84 -24.63 -33.28
N LEU A 243 -12.91 -24.79 -32.50
CA LEU A 243 -14.02 -25.71 -32.81
C LEU A 243 -15.12 -25.05 -33.64
N ARG A 244 -15.04 -23.74 -33.90
CA ARG A 244 -16.09 -22.95 -34.57
C ARG A 244 -17.46 -23.12 -33.89
N ARG A 245 -17.47 -23.17 -32.56
CA ARG A 245 -18.65 -23.46 -31.74
C ARG A 245 -18.94 -22.32 -30.76
N GLY A 246 -20.17 -21.80 -30.81
CA GLY A 246 -20.62 -20.72 -29.93
C GLY A 246 -20.24 -19.33 -30.43
N ARG A 247 -20.75 -18.30 -29.75
CA ARG A 247 -20.53 -16.90 -30.13
C ARG A 247 -19.21 -16.36 -29.58
N VAL A 248 -18.37 -15.82 -30.47
CA VAL A 248 -17.18 -15.03 -30.12
C VAL A 248 -17.54 -13.55 -30.15
N ILE A 249 -17.20 -12.81 -29.07
CA ILE A 249 -17.38 -11.36 -29.03
C ILE A 249 -16.12 -10.73 -29.60
N MET A 250 -16.21 -10.18 -30.81
CA MET A 250 -15.10 -9.58 -31.54
C MET A 250 -15.21 -8.06 -31.64
N ALA A 251 -14.07 -7.40 -31.85
CA ALA A 251 -13.99 -5.96 -32.08
C ALA A 251 -14.96 -5.52 -33.20
N PRO A 252 -15.72 -4.41 -33.02
CA PRO A 252 -15.56 -3.38 -32.00
C PRO A 252 -16.23 -3.67 -30.64
N HIS A 253 -16.76 -4.88 -30.43
CA HIS A 253 -17.25 -5.31 -29.13
C HIS A 253 -16.14 -5.98 -28.30
N GLY A 254 -16.24 -5.81 -26.99
CA GLY A 254 -15.39 -6.51 -26.03
C GLY A 254 -16.10 -6.66 -24.71
N TYR A 255 -15.42 -7.19 -23.70
CA TYR A 255 -15.96 -7.24 -22.35
C TYR A 255 -14.87 -7.17 -21.30
N HIS A 256 -15.23 -6.71 -20.11
CA HIS A 256 -14.36 -6.60 -18.96
C HIS A 256 -15.07 -7.21 -17.76
N PHE A 257 -14.49 -8.27 -17.19
CA PHE A 257 -14.97 -8.90 -15.96
C PHE A 257 -14.04 -8.53 -14.80
N ASP A 258 -14.60 -8.13 -13.66
CA ASP A 258 -13.87 -7.79 -12.44
C ASP A 258 -14.42 -8.63 -11.28
N ALA A 259 -13.58 -9.53 -10.74
CA ALA A 259 -14.00 -10.47 -9.69
C ALA A 259 -14.10 -9.79 -8.32
N TYR A 260 -13.28 -8.77 -8.04
CA TYR A 260 -13.33 -8.05 -6.76
C TYR A 260 -14.66 -7.31 -6.58
N ARG A 261 -15.19 -6.74 -7.66
CA ARG A 261 -16.49 -6.06 -7.68
C ARG A 261 -17.64 -6.97 -8.09
N GLN A 262 -17.34 -8.17 -8.59
CA GLN A 262 -18.31 -9.11 -9.16
C GLN A 262 -19.12 -8.48 -10.29
N ARG A 263 -18.46 -7.79 -11.22
CA ARG A 263 -19.11 -7.07 -12.33
C ARG A 263 -18.58 -7.49 -13.68
N LEU A 264 -19.49 -7.71 -14.62
CA LEU A 264 -19.21 -7.84 -16.05
C LEU A 264 -19.70 -6.59 -16.78
N ALA A 265 -18.83 -5.96 -17.56
CA ALA A 265 -19.16 -4.86 -18.45
C ALA A 265 -18.93 -5.28 -19.91
N ARG A 266 -19.99 -5.27 -20.72
CA ARG A 266 -19.85 -5.39 -22.18
C ARG A 266 -19.54 -4.02 -22.76
N THR A 267 -18.63 -3.97 -23.72
CA THR A 267 -18.14 -2.74 -24.32
C THR A 267 -18.44 -2.75 -25.81
N TRP A 268 -18.70 -1.56 -26.35
CA TRP A 268 -18.92 -1.34 -27.77
C TRP A 268 -18.26 -0.02 -28.14
N ARG A 269 -17.31 -0.08 -29.07
CA ARG A 269 -16.56 1.09 -29.55
C ARG A 269 -16.60 1.12 -31.07
N PRO A 270 -17.75 1.47 -31.67
CA PRO A 270 -17.84 1.58 -33.12
C PRO A 270 -16.82 2.63 -33.58
N LEU A 271 -16.11 2.33 -34.67
CA LEU A 271 -14.95 3.08 -35.18
C LEU A 271 -13.72 3.08 -34.24
N GLY A 272 -13.67 2.17 -33.26
CA GLY A 272 -12.56 2.03 -32.32
C GLY A 272 -12.29 3.31 -31.55
N ASN A 273 -11.03 3.71 -31.50
CA ASN A 273 -10.58 4.94 -30.87
C ASN A 273 -11.05 6.21 -31.60
N ARG A 274 -11.65 6.16 -32.79
CA ARG A 274 -12.33 7.32 -33.42
C ARG A 274 -13.67 7.66 -32.80
N ASN A 275 -14.21 6.76 -31.99
CA ASN A 275 -15.51 6.96 -31.37
C ASN A 275 -15.56 8.29 -30.58
N PRO A 276 -16.60 9.13 -30.72
CA PRO A 276 -16.67 10.43 -30.03
C PRO A 276 -16.54 10.35 -28.50
N ILE A 277 -17.13 9.32 -27.88
CA ILE A 277 -17.01 9.09 -26.43
C ILE A 277 -15.57 8.76 -26.07
N GLN A 278 -14.90 7.98 -26.92
CA GLN A 278 -13.52 7.57 -26.72
C GLN A 278 -12.54 8.73 -26.96
N GLN A 279 -12.78 9.58 -27.95
CA GLN A 279 -12.02 10.81 -28.18
C GLN A 279 -12.14 11.78 -27.00
N THR A 280 -13.33 11.89 -26.42
CA THR A 280 -13.54 12.68 -25.20
C THR A 280 -12.75 12.08 -24.02
N ALA A 281 -12.79 10.76 -23.85
CA ALA A 281 -12.02 10.07 -22.81
C ALA A 281 -10.50 10.26 -22.99
N LEU A 282 -10.00 10.19 -24.23
CA LEU A 282 -8.61 10.46 -24.59
C LEU A 282 -8.21 11.89 -24.25
N ALA A 283 -9.03 12.89 -24.60
CA ALA A 283 -8.77 14.28 -24.27
C ALA A 283 -8.67 14.53 -22.75
N VAL A 284 -9.57 13.93 -21.95
CA VAL A 284 -9.50 13.98 -20.48
C VAL A 284 -8.27 13.25 -19.95
N GLY A 285 -7.95 12.09 -20.54
CA GLY A 285 -6.76 11.30 -20.23
C GLY A 285 -5.48 12.12 -20.40
N ARG A 286 -5.29 12.74 -21.57
CA ARG A 286 -4.13 13.60 -21.88
C ARG A 286 -3.92 14.71 -20.85
N LYS A 287 -5.00 15.38 -20.43
CA LYS A 287 -4.91 16.47 -19.43
C LYS A 287 -4.41 15.97 -18.07
N ARG A 288 -4.79 14.75 -17.67
CA ARG A 288 -4.33 14.12 -16.43
C ARG A 288 -2.92 13.53 -16.56
N PHE A 289 -2.61 12.92 -17.70
CA PHE A 289 -1.29 12.34 -17.98
C PHE A 289 -0.21 13.40 -18.13
N GLY A 290 -0.49 14.51 -18.83
CA GLY A 290 0.46 15.63 -18.96
C GLY A 290 0.79 16.32 -17.63
N GLN A 291 -0.07 16.21 -16.61
CA GLN A 291 0.22 16.68 -15.25
C GLN A 291 1.08 15.68 -14.46
N ALA A 292 0.94 14.38 -14.73
CA ALA A 292 1.71 13.33 -14.07
C ALA A 292 3.14 13.22 -14.62
N LEU A 293 3.35 13.43 -15.93
CA LEU A 293 4.67 13.46 -16.58
C LEU A 293 5.50 14.71 -16.23
N ARG A 294 4.85 15.82 -15.89
CA ARG A 294 5.51 17.08 -15.47
C ARG A 294 5.81 17.15 -13.97
N ALA A 295 5.25 16.24 -13.18
CA ALA A 295 5.59 16.16 -11.78
C ALA A 295 6.93 15.44 -11.66
N GLU A 296 8.01 16.20 -11.51
CA GLU A 296 9.28 15.65 -11.04
C GLU A 296 8.99 14.84 -9.77
N ARG A 297 9.20 13.53 -9.87
CA ARG A 297 9.20 12.66 -8.71
C ARG A 297 10.65 12.45 -8.28
N PRO A 298 10.90 12.34 -6.97
CA PRO A 298 12.22 11.96 -6.51
C PRO A 298 12.57 10.62 -7.15
N VAL A 299 13.77 10.57 -7.72
CA VAL A 299 14.38 9.35 -8.23
C VAL A 299 14.36 8.34 -7.08
N THR A 300 13.43 7.37 -7.12
CA THR A 300 13.60 6.16 -6.34
C THR A 300 14.77 5.44 -6.97
N THR A 301 15.91 5.52 -6.31
CA THR A 301 17.13 4.80 -6.65
C THR A 301 16.74 3.35 -6.97
N PRO A 302 17.17 2.81 -8.12
CA PRO A 302 16.92 1.40 -8.42
C PRO A 302 17.43 0.56 -7.25
N PHE A 303 16.63 -0.42 -6.84
CA PHE A 303 17.01 -1.37 -5.80
C PHE A 303 18.42 -1.88 -6.10
N SER A 304 19.37 -1.54 -5.21
CA SER A 304 20.74 -2.04 -5.28
C SER A 304 20.72 -3.57 -5.32
N GLU A 305 21.41 -4.14 -6.30
CA GLU A 305 21.55 -5.58 -6.54
C GLU A 305 22.32 -6.33 -5.43
N SER A 306 22.79 -5.62 -4.39
CA SER A 306 23.39 -6.20 -3.19
C SER A 306 22.35 -6.33 -2.05
N PRO A 307 22.34 -7.43 -1.27
CA PRO A 307 21.42 -7.59 -0.16
C PRO A 307 21.58 -6.43 0.84
N THR A 308 20.51 -5.67 1.08
CA THR A 308 20.53 -4.58 2.07
C THR A 308 21.00 -5.13 3.43
N PRO A 309 22.04 -4.55 4.05
CA PRO A 309 22.50 -4.94 5.38
C PRO A 309 21.36 -5.08 6.40
N THR A 310 21.43 -6.09 7.27
CA THR A 310 20.37 -6.39 8.26
C THR A 310 20.02 -5.18 9.13
N ALA A 311 21.02 -4.41 9.58
CA ALA A 311 20.83 -3.18 10.34
C ALA A 311 19.93 -2.17 9.60
N LEU A 312 20.16 -1.95 8.30
CA LEU A 312 19.34 -1.05 7.48
C LEU A 312 17.90 -1.56 7.32
N ARG A 313 17.70 -2.86 7.17
CA ARG A 313 16.35 -3.46 7.10
C ARG A 313 15.58 -3.31 8.40
N ILE A 314 16.25 -3.47 9.54
CA ILE A 314 15.68 -3.25 10.88
C ILE A 314 15.29 -1.77 11.03
N LEU A 315 16.19 -0.85 10.66
CA LEU A 315 15.92 0.59 10.75
C LEU A 315 14.80 1.07 9.84
N ASP A 316 14.69 0.48 8.64
CA ASP A 316 13.59 0.80 7.71
C ASP A 316 12.22 0.42 8.28
N LEU A 317 12.15 -0.63 9.09
CA LEU A 317 10.95 -0.97 9.86
C LEU A 317 10.80 -0.09 11.11
N ALA A 318 11.89 0.14 11.86
CA ALA A 318 11.87 0.91 13.10
C ALA A 318 11.31 2.32 12.91
N ARG A 319 11.67 3.02 11.81
CA ARG A 319 11.18 4.38 11.51
C ARG A 319 9.65 4.49 11.44
N TRP A 320 8.92 3.39 11.23
CA TRP A 320 7.45 3.37 11.26
C TRP A 320 6.83 3.59 12.63
N ALA A 321 7.64 3.70 13.68
CA ALA A 321 7.19 4.13 15.00
C ALA A 321 6.38 5.45 14.95
N PRO A 322 5.33 5.59 15.79
CA PRO A 322 4.61 6.84 15.94
C PRO A 322 5.43 7.92 16.65
N SER A 323 5.16 9.17 16.30
CA SER A 323 5.68 10.35 16.99
C SER A 323 4.62 11.46 17.01
N GLY A 324 4.74 12.37 17.98
CA GLY A 324 3.92 13.58 18.06
C GLY A 324 3.96 14.32 16.72
N ASP A 325 2.78 14.65 16.17
CA ASP A 325 2.63 15.34 14.87
C ASP A 325 3.43 14.76 13.69
N ASN A 326 3.87 13.50 13.79
CA ASN A 326 4.79 12.85 12.86
C ASN A 326 6.14 13.58 12.68
N THR A 327 6.66 14.21 13.74
CA THR A 327 7.95 14.93 13.73
C THR A 327 9.16 14.02 13.54
N GLN A 328 9.05 12.74 13.95
CA GLN A 328 10.10 11.71 13.85
C GLN A 328 11.41 12.21 14.48
N PRO A 329 11.43 12.44 15.82
CA PRO A 329 12.51 13.14 16.50
C PRO A 329 13.73 12.24 16.76
N TRP A 330 14.19 11.56 15.72
CA TRP A 330 15.29 10.59 15.77
C TRP A 330 16.13 10.64 14.50
N ARG A 331 17.41 10.35 14.65
CA ARG A 331 18.37 10.06 13.58
C ARG A 331 19.12 8.78 13.92
N PHE A 332 19.64 8.13 12.89
CA PHE A 332 20.33 6.85 12.99
C PHE A 332 21.76 6.98 12.49
N GLU A 333 22.65 6.28 13.18
CA GLU A 333 24.04 6.11 12.78
C GLU A 333 24.35 4.62 12.88
N ILE A 334 24.98 4.05 11.85
CA ILE A 334 25.45 2.66 11.87
C ILE A 334 26.94 2.71 12.11
N ILE A 335 27.38 2.19 13.26
CA ILE A 335 28.79 2.10 13.61
C ILE A 335 29.41 0.90 12.89
N ASP A 336 28.73 -0.24 12.94
CA ASP A 336 29.07 -1.46 12.21
C ASP A 336 27.82 -2.34 11.99
N GLY A 337 28.01 -3.59 11.53
CA GLY A 337 26.90 -4.49 11.20
C GLY A 337 25.98 -4.87 12.37
N ASP A 338 26.48 -4.79 13.61
CA ASP A 338 25.78 -5.20 14.82
C ASP A 338 25.60 -4.05 15.83
N HIS A 339 26.18 -2.86 15.60
CA HIS A 339 26.03 -1.69 16.47
C HIS A 339 25.43 -0.48 15.73
N ILE A 340 24.27 -0.03 16.24
CA ILE A 340 23.54 1.14 15.78
C ILE A 340 23.47 2.17 16.92
N VAL A 341 23.57 3.45 16.57
CA VAL A 341 23.30 4.56 17.50
C VAL A 341 22.03 5.30 17.06
N VAL A 342 21.11 5.47 17.99
CA VAL A 342 19.87 6.26 17.81
C VAL A 342 20.05 7.59 18.52
N HIS A 343 20.05 8.67 17.75
CA HIS A 343 20.15 10.04 18.23
C HIS A 343 18.76 10.67 18.30
N GLY A 344 18.21 10.82 19.50
CA GLY A 344 16.96 11.52 19.73
C GLY A 344 17.15 13.02 19.95
N HIS A 345 16.08 13.79 19.74
CA HIS A 345 15.99 15.18 20.19
C HIS A 345 14.60 15.43 20.79
N ASP A 346 14.48 16.31 21.78
CA ASP A 346 13.17 16.76 22.23
C ASP A 346 12.57 17.81 21.27
N THR A 347 11.26 18.09 21.41
CA THR A 347 10.55 19.08 20.57
C THR A 347 9.88 20.17 21.39
N HIS A 348 10.27 20.32 22.66
CA HIS A 348 9.56 21.20 23.60
C HIS A 348 9.63 22.69 23.24
N GLU A 349 10.72 23.13 22.60
CA GLU A 349 10.83 24.50 22.10
C GLU A 349 10.01 24.72 20.82
N ASP A 350 9.73 23.64 20.08
CA ASP A 350 8.99 23.71 18.83
C ASP A 350 7.47 23.66 19.04
N THR A 351 7.00 23.03 20.12
CA THR A 351 5.57 22.76 20.31
C THR A 351 5.09 22.87 21.75
N VAL A 352 3.95 23.55 21.91
CA VAL A 352 3.21 23.60 23.19
C VAL A 352 2.72 22.21 23.65
N TYR A 353 2.81 21.19 22.79
CA TYR A 353 2.35 19.82 23.09
C TYR A 353 3.43 18.88 23.66
N ASP A 354 4.66 19.37 23.88
CA ASP A 354 5.79 18.55 24.33
C ASP A 354 6.50 19.17 25.52
N LEU A 355 5.79 19.40 26.63
CA LEU A 355 6.41 19.95 27.85
C LEU A 355 7.58 19.07 28.32
N GLN A 356 8.76 19.67 28.49
CA GLN A 356 10.00 19.00 28.93
C GLN A 356 10.42 17.80 28.06
N GLY A 357 9.93 17.71 26.82
CA GLY A 357 10.27 16.63 25.91
C GLY A 357 9.53 15.32 26.17
N HIS A 358 8.56 15.27 27.09
CA HIS A 358 7.87 14.03 27.49
C HIS A 358 7.20 13.31 26.31
N ALA A 359 6.55 14.02 25.39
CA ALA A 359 5.92 13.42 24.21
C ALA A 359 6.97 12.90 23.21
N SER A 360 8.10 13.59 23.07
CA SER A 360 9.22 13.10 22.26
C SER A 360 9.89 11.87 22.88
N GLN A 361 10.07 11.83 24.19
CA GLN A 361 10.63 10.70 24.92
C GLN A 361 9.72 9.46 24.83
N LEU A 362 8.40 9.62 24.93
CA LEU A 362 7.44 8.55 24.62
C LEU A 362 7.62 8.05 23.18
N SER A 363 7.79 8.96 22.21
CA SER A 363 8.00 8.62 20.81
C SER A 363 9.30 7.84 20.58
N LEU A 364 10.39 8.21 21.27
CA LEU A 364 11.66 7.48 21.26
C LEU A 364 11.51 6.08 21.87
N GLY A 365 10.77 5.95 22.98
CA GLY A 365 10.40 4.64 23.51
C GLY A 365 9.68 3.76 22.49
N MET A 366 8.71 4.33 21.76
CA MET A 366 7.99 3.60 20.72
C MET A 366 8.90 3.20 19.55
N LEU A 367 9.86 4.04 19.18
CA LEU A 367 10.89 3.73 18.19
C LEU A 367 11.74 2.54 18.64
N LEU A 368 12.28 2.59 19.84
CA LEU A 368 13.18 1.57 20.37
C LEU A 368 12.47 0.21 20.53
N GLU A 369 11.19 0.20 20.88
CA GLU A 369 10.39 -1.04 20.88
C GLU A 369 10.12 -1.55 19.45
N THR A 370 9.81 -0.66 18.52
CA THR A 370 9.62 -1.04 17.10
C THR A 370 10.90 -1.65 16.53
N LEU A 371 12.06 -1.09 16.87
CA LEU A 371 13.37 -1.62 16.52
C LEU A 371 13.56 -3.03 17.09
N SER A 372 13.31 -3.23 18.40
CA SER A 372 13.41 -4.55 19.02
C SER A 372 12.50 -5.59 18.36
N ILE A 373 11.24 -5.23 18.05
CA ILE A 373 10.30 -6.12 17.34
C ILE A 373 10.81 -6.43 15.92
N ALA A 374 11.27 -5.42 15.18
CA ALA A 374 11.80 -5.58 13.83
C ALA A 374 13.05 -6.49 13.79
N ALA A 375 13.95 -6.36 14.77
CA ALA A 375 15.16 -7.18 14.89
C ALA A 375 14.85 -8.68 14.90
N THR A 376 13.76 -9.10 15.53
CA THR A 376 13.35 -10.50 15.61
C THR A 376 13.04 -11.13 14.25
N GLN A 377 12.62 -10.34 13.25
CA GLN A 377 12.38 -10.84 11.88
C GLN A 377 13.67 -11.29 11.17
N PHE A 378 14.82 -10.90 11.71
CA PHE A 378 16.14 -11.20 11.16
C PHE A 378 16.97 -12.06 12.10
N GLY A 379 16.35 -12.73 13.08
CA GLY A 379 17.05 -13.58 14.05
C GLY A 379 17.98 -12.79 14.99
N ARG A 380 17.64 -11.52 15.27
CA ARG A 380 18.42 -10.63 16.12
C ARG A 380 17.62 -10.22 17.37
N ARG A 381 18.33 -10.11 18.50
CA ARG A 381 17.84 -9.37 19.69
C ARG A 381 18.57 -8.05 19.80
N ALA A 382 17.79 -6.97 19.95
CA ALA A 382 18.33 -5.64 20.21
C ALA A 382 18.51 -5.42 21.72
N GLU A 383 19.74 -5.28 22.18
CA GLU A 383 20.09 -4.75 23.49
C GLU A 383 20.28 -3.24 23.40
N ILE A 384 19.57 -2.47 24.23
CA ILE A 384 19.45 -1.02 24.07
C ILE A 384 19.85 -0.35 25.38
N MET A 385 20.82 0.56 25.31
CA MET A 385 21.34 1.31 26.45
C MET A 385 21.32 2.80 26.16
N ARG A 386 20.84 3.62 27.11
CA ARG A 386 20.91 5.08 27.00
C ARG A 386 22.27 5.58 27.48
N ARG A 387 22.87 6.52 26.75
CA ARG A 387 24.06 7.26 27.20
C ARG A 387 23.67 8.26 28.29
N GLN A 388 23.76 7.84 29.54
CA GLN A 388 23.27 8.63 30.71
C GLN A 388 24.00 9.96 30.92
N HIS A 389 25.22 10.11 30.40
CA HIS A 389 26.00 11.34 30.52
C HIS A 389 25.56 12.45 29.56
N LEU A 390 24.72 12.14 28.57
CA LEU A 390 24.23 13.12 27.61
C LEU A 390 22.93 13.78 28.09
N PRO A 391 22.66 15.04 27.70
CA PRO A 391 21.47 15.76 28.11
C PRO A 391 20.17 15.07 27.68
N ASP A 392 19.14 15.16 28.52
CA ASP A 392 17.80 14.62 28.23
C ASP A 392 17.13 15.27 27.00
N ARG A 393 17.63 16.43 26.56
CA ARG A 393 17.21 17.12 25.33
C ARG A 393 17.72 16.46 24.06
N THR A 394 18.83 15.74 24.14
CA THR A 394 19.45 15.04 23.00
C THR A 394 19.79 13.61 23.43
N PRO A 395 18.78 12.78 23.76
CA PRO A 395 19.02 11.46 24.29
C PRO A 395 19.57 10.53 23.21
N THR A 396 20.71 9.91 23.48
CA THR A 396 21.35 8.96 22.57
C THR A 396 21.29 7.55 23.14
N PHE A 397 21.00 6.59 22.27
CA PHE A 397 20.90 5.17 22.63
C PHE A 397 21.85 4.33 21.78
N ASP A 398 22.64 3.49 22.43
CA ASP A 398 23.39 2.43 21.78
C ASP A 398 22.51 1.19 21.65
N VAL A 399 22.50 0.61 20.47
CA VAL A 399 21.71 -0.57 20.12
C VAL A 399 22.64 -1.65 19.57
N HIS A 400 22.85 -2.70 20.36
CA HIS A 400 23.65 -3.85 19.97
C HIS A 400 22.74 -5.00 19.53
N LEU A 401 22.96 -5.50 18.31
CA LEU A 401 22.19 -6.54 17.66
C LEU A 401 22.87 -7.90 17.83
N HIS A 402 22.43 -8.65 18.84
CA HIS A 402 22.95 -9.98 19.10
C HIS A 402 22.24 -11.02 18.22
N MET A 403 23.00 -11.95 17.64
CA MET A 403 22.43 -13.14 17.03
C MET A 403 21.69 -13.96 18.10
N GLU A 404 20.47 -14.37 17.81
CA GLU A 404 19.76 -15.35 18.62
C GLU A 404 19.48 -16.62 17.80
N PRO A 405 19.31 -17.78 18.48
CA PRO A 405 18.86 -18.99 17.82
C PRO A 405 17.56 -18.73 17.03
N PRO A 406 17.27 -19.49 15.97
CA PRO A 406 16.06 -19.31 15.18
C PRO A 406 14.80 -19.41 16.05
N GLN A 407 14.30 -18.26 16.50
CA GLN A 407 13.03 -18.12 17.20
C GLN A 407 12.01 -17.53 16.24
N ALA A 408 10.73 -17.82 16.48
CA ALA A 408 9.66 -17.14 15.76
C ALA A 408 9.78 -15.62 15.97
N ALA A 409 9.75 -14.86 14.88
CA ALA A 409 9.68 -13.41 14.94
C ALA A 409 8.51 -12.97 15.84
N ASP A 410 8.65 -11.82 16.51
CA ASP A 410 7.60 -11.28 17.36
C ASP A 410 6.31 -11.15 16.54
N VAL A 411 5.22 -11.69 17.09
CA VAL A 411 3.89 -11.75 16.45
C VAL A 411 3.35 -10.37 16.05
N LEU A 412 3.89 -9.29 16.63
CA LEU A 412 3.53 -7.91 16.34
C LEU A 412 4.26 -7.32 15.11
N ALA A 413 5.32 -7.96 14.63
CA ALA A 413 6.16 -7.44 13.56
C ALA A 413 5.42 -7.15 12.23
N PRO A 414 4.46 -7.99 11.76
CA PRO A 414 3.67 -7.69 10.57
C PRO A 414 2.81 -6.42 10.67
N PHE A 415 2.55 -5.94 11.90
CA PHE A 415 1.65 -4.81 12.15
C PHE A 415 2.38 -3.46 12.25
N ILE A 416 3.72 -3.44 12.20
CA ILE A 416 4.54 -2.20 12.26
C ILE A 416 4.10 -1.19 11.19
N CYS A 417 4.07 -1.61 9.92
CA CYS A 417 3.68 -0.74 8.81
C CYS A 417 2.15 -0.58 8.69
N ALA A 418 1.38 -1.57 9.16
CA ALA A 418 -0.09 -1.55 9.11
C ALA A 418 -0.71 -0.57 10.12
N ARG A 419 -0.06 -0.34 11.26
CA ARG A 419 -0.51 0.54 12.34
C ARG A 419 -0.76 1.96 11.83
N THR A 420 -1.95 2.50 12.12
CA THR A 420 -2.37 3.85 11.73
C THR A 420 -3.07 4.60 12.85
N VAL A 421 -3.09 5.93 12.74
CA VAL A 421 -3.95 6.80 13.57
C VAL A 421 -5.31 6.95 12.88
N GLN A 422 -6.41 6.75 13.62
CA GLN A 422 -7.77 6.93 13.11
C GLN A 422 -8.49 8.08 13.81
N ARG A 423 -8.61 9.24 13.14
CA ARG A 423 -9.31 10.42 13.68
C ARG A 423 -10.80 10.45 13.38
N ARG A 424 -11.31 9.57 12.52
CA ARG A 424 -12.75 9.49 12.20
C ARG A 424 -13.54 8.69 13.24
N PRO A 425 -14.87 8.82 13.26
CA PRO A 425 -15.76 7.96 14.04
C PRO A 425 -15.48 6.46 13.80
N MET A 426 -15.46 5.69 14.88
CA MET A 426 -15.32 4.23 14.91
C MET A 426 -16.62 3.58 15.37
N ARG A 427 -16.72 2.26 15.24
CA ARG A 427 -17.89 1.51 15.75
C ARG A 427 -17.93 1.58 17.27
N MET A 428 -19.12 1.83 17.81
CA MET A 428 -19.40 1.88 19.26
C MET A 428 -19.66 0.50 19.88
N ARG A 429 -19.28 -0.58 19.19
CA ARG A 429 -19.40 -1.93 19.77
C ARG A 429 -18.48 -2.00 21.01
N PRO A 430 -18.90 -2.66 22.10
CA PRO A 430 -17.99 -2.94 23.20
C PRO A 430 -16.75 -3.70 22.74
N LEU A 431 -15.66 -3.55 23.48
CA LEU A 431 -14.51 -4.44 23.35
C LEU A 431 -14.93 -5.84 23.75
N ARG A 432 -14.54 -6.83 22.93
CA ARG A 432 -14.78 -8.22 23.30
C ARG A 432 -13.83 -8.62 24.46
N PRO A 433 -14.19 -9.60 25.28
CA PRO A 433 -13.35 -10.03 26.40
C PRO A 433 -11.93 -10.46 25.99
N ASP A 434 -11.79 -11.13 24.84
CA ASP A 434 -10.50 -11.51 24.24
C ASP A 434 -9.67 -10.28 23.86
N GLU A 435 -10.29 -9.28 23.21
CA GLU A 435 -9.62 -8.03 22.83
C GLU A 435 -9.11 -7.28 24.05
N ARG A 436 -9.96 -7.14 25.08
CA ARG A 436 -9.59 -6.47 26.32
C ARG A 436 -8.42 -7.17 27.00
N LYS A 437 -8.52 -8.48 27.17
CA LYS A 437 -7.48 -9.28 27.82
C LYS A 437 -6.16 -9.18 27.07
N ALA A 438 -6.18 -9.25 25.73
CA ALA A 438 -4.97 -9.14 24.92
C ALA A 438 -4.32 -7.75 25.06
N LEU A 439 -5.11 -6.68 25.07
CA LEU A 439 -4.62 -5.31 25.28
C LEU A 439 -4.04 -5.11 26.69
N GLU A 440 -4.71 -5.60 27.72
CA GLU A 440 -4.19 -5.57 29.10
C GLU A 440 -2.89 -6.38 29.24
N THR A 441 -2.84 -7.57 28.64
CA THR A 441 -1.65 -8.45 28.68
C THR A 441 -0.46 -7.87 27.92
N SER A 442 -0.70 -7.03 26.90
CA SER A 442 0.37 -6.39 26.13
C SER A 442 1.18 -5.36 26.93
N LEU A 443 0.65 -4.88 28.05
CA LEU A 443 1.31 -3.91 28.92
C LEU A 443 2.16 -4.64 29.98
N PRO A 444 3.48 -4.40 30.03
CA PRO A 444 4.29 -4.93 31.12
C PRO A 444 3.99 -4.19 32.42
N LYS A 445 4.17 -4.86 33.57
CA LYS A 445 4.24 -4.17 34.87
C LYS A 445 5.34 -3.11 34.81
N PRO A 446 5.15 -1.89 35.38
CA PRO A 446 4.07 -1.46 36.28
C PRO A 446 2.89 -0.75 35.57
N TYR A 447 2.69 -0.94 34.27
CA TYR A 447 1.64 -0.23 33.53
C TYR A 447 0.31 -0.98 33.57
N LYS A 448 -0.78 -0.23 33.76
CA LYS A 448 -2.15 -0.75 33.67
C LYS A 448 -3.02 0.20 32.86
N VAL A 449 -4.09 -0.34 32.27
CA VAL A 449 -5.07 0.43 31.52
C VAL A 449 -6.33 0.67 32.35
N VAL A 450 -6.81 1.90 32.34
CA VAL A 450 -8.12 2.31 32.88
C VAL A 450 -9.08 2.52 31.71
N TRP A 451 -10.16 1.76 31.70
CA TRP A 451 -11.14 1.74 30.61
C TRP A 451 -12.33 2.68 30.87
N LEU A 452 -12.69 3.49 29.86
CA LEU A 452 -13.87 4.35 29.87
C LEU A 452 -14.79 3.98 28.69
N GLU A 453 -15.66 2.98 28.91
CA GLU A 453 -16.45 2.34 27.84
C GLU A 453 -17.92 2.75 27.84
N ARG A 454 -18.46 3.04 29.02
CA ARG A 454 -19.87 3.42 29.19
C ARG A 454 -20.16 4.69 28.39
N LEU A 455 -21.36 4.78 27.82
CA LEU A 455 -21.78 5.96 27.05
C LEU A 455 -21.66 7.25 27.89
N SER A 456 -21.99 7.21 29.18
CA SER A 456 -21.83 8.35 30.09
C SER A 456 -20.37 8.77 30.27
N SER A 457 -19.43 7.83 30.32
CA SER A 457 -18.00 8.14 30.36
C SER A 457 -17.50 8.68 29.02
N ARG A 458 -17.91 8.11 27.88
CA ARG A 458 -17.58 8.60 26.54
C ARG A 458 -18.09 10.02 26.30
N LEU A 459 -19.31 10.35 26.73
CA LEU A 459 -19.86 11.71 26.69
C LEU A 459 -19.02 12.69 27.52
N ARG A 460 -18.56 12.27 28.70
CA ARG A 460 -17.68 13.10 29.55
C ARG A 460 -16.30 13.30 28.93
N VAL A 461 -15.72 12.26 28.30
CA VAL A 461 -14.46 12.39 27.56
C VAL A 461 -14.62 13.31 26.35
N ALA A 462 -15.67 13.13 25.55
CA ALA A 462 -15.98 14.01 24.41
C ALA A 462 -16.10 15.48 24.86
N SER A 463 -16.70 15.72 26.03
CA SER A 463 -16.76 17.05 26.64
C SER A 463 -15.40 17.59 27.07
N LEU A 464 -14.56 16.76 27.69
CA LEU A 464 -13.19 17.09 28.05
C LEU A 464 -12.36 17.45 26.79
N LEU A 465 -12.39 16.61 25.77
CA LEU A 465 -11.66 16.82 24.51
C LEU A 465 -12.14 18.07 23.78
N SER A 466 -13.45 18.29 23.71
CA SER A 466 -14.01 19.50 23.10
C SER A 466 -13.55 20.78 23.81
N GLN A 467 -13.45 20.78 25.14
CA GLN A 467 -12.94 21.94 25.87
C GLN A 467 -11.44 22.13 25.71
N ASN A 468 -10.69 21.04 25.75
CA ASN A 468 -9.27 21.05 25.43
C ASN A 468 -9.00 21.57 24.01
N SER A 469 -9.85 21.23 23.04
CA SER A 469 -9.74 21.78 21.69
C SER A 469 -10.16 23.24 21.61
N LYS A 470 -11.08 23.72 22.46
CA LYS A 470 -11.32 25.16 22.59
C LYS A 470 -10.02 25.89 22.95
N LEU A 471 -9.29 25.42 23.96
CA LEU A 471 -7.99 25.96 24.35
C LEU A 471 -7.01 25.97 23.17
N ARG A 472 -6.85 24.84 22.48
CA ARG A 472 -5.92 24.69 21.34
C ARG A 472 -6.27 25.53 20.12
N LEU A 473 -7.55 25.86 19.93
CA LEU A 473 -7.99 26.68 18.80
C LEU A 473 -7.88 28.17 19.09
N THR A 474 -7.70 28.57 20.34
CA THR A 474 -7.72 29.98 20.78
C THR A 474 -6.36 30.53 21.19
N ILE A 475 -5.29 29.73 21.16
CA ILE A 475 -3.93 30.18 21.49
C ILE A 475 -3.03 30.20 20.24
N PRO A 476 -2.20 31.24 20.04
CA PRO A 476 -1.32 31.34 18.87
C PRO A 476 -0.26 30.23 18.82
N GLU A 477 0.22 29.77 19.97
CA GLU A 477 1.26 28.73 20.07
C GLU A 477 0.78 27.40 19.47
N ALA A 478 -0.50 27.07 19.64
CA ALA A 478 -1.10 25.90 19.02
C ALA A 478 -1.38 26.10 17.52
N TYR A 479 -1.73 27.33 17.11
CA TYR A 479 -1.92 27.67 15.71
C TYR A 479 -0.63 27.49 14.90
N ASP A 480 0.50 27.96 15.42
CA ASP A 480 1.80 27.84 14.75
C ASP A 480 2.16 26.37 14.52
N VAL A 481 1.91 25.51 15.52
CA VAL A 481 2.07 24.07 15.37
C VAL A 481 1.14 23.52 14.28
N HIS A 482 -0.17 23.80 14.34
CA HIS A 482 -1.14 23.28 13.36
C HIS A 482 -0.84 23.77 11.93
N GLN A 483 -0.38 25.00 11.77
CA GLN A 483 -0.03 25.56 10.47
C GLN A 483 1.16 24.81 9.86
N ARG A 484 2.19 24.51 10.65
CA ARG A 484 3.39 23.81 10.16
C ARG A 484 3.11 22.35 9.83
N ILE A 485 2.32 21.65 10.65
CA ILE A 485 2.17 20.19 10.53
C ILE A 485 1.09 19.77 9.53
N ILE A 486 0.06 20.59 9.26
CA ILE A 486 -1.02 20.20 8.35
C ILE A 486 -0.55 20.37 6.91
N ARG A 487 -0.48 19.25 6.18
CA ARG A 487 -0.14 19.22 4.76
C ARG A 487 -1.42 19.17 3.92
N TRP A 488 -1.61 20.19 3.09
CA TRP A 488 -2.83 20.38 2.31
C TRP A 488 -2.78 19.68 0.96
N ASN A 489 -3.91 19.08 0.55
CA ASN A 489 -4.11 18.46 -0.78
C ASN A 489 -3.21 17.25 -1.09
N ILE A 490 -2.65 16.61 -0.07
CA ILE A 490 -1.86 15.37 -0.24
C ILE A 490 -2.57 14.19 0.43
N ARG A 491 -2.38 12.99 -0.11
CA ARG A 491 -3.00 11.77 0.44
C ARG A 491 -2.14 11.09 1.49
N PHE A 492 -0.82 11.09 1.28
CA PHE A 492 0.18 10.56 2.20
C PHE A 492 1.21 11.64 2.47
N SER A 493 1.76 11.65 3.68
CA SER A 493 2.74 12.66 4.09
C SER A 493 3.90 12.02 4.84
N GLU A 494 5.14 12.29 4.43
CA GLU A 494 6.35 11.77 5.05
C GLU A 494 6.64 12.39 6.41
N ASP A 495 6.24 13.65 6.59
CA ASP A 495 6.22 14.37 7.87
C ASP A 495 4.85 15.04 8.08
N GLY A 496 4.53 15.48 9.30
CA GLY A 496 3.24 16.13 9.54
C GLY A 496 2.02 15.24 9.27
N ILE A 497 0.87 15.87 9.03
CA ILE A 497 -0.44 15.22 8.92
C ILE A 497 -1.14 15.68 7.63
N PRO A 498 -1.53 14.77 6.72
CA PRO A 498 -2.38 15.13 5.59
C PRO A 498 -3.74 15.68 6.07
N ASP A 499 -4.25 16.72 5.43
CA ASP A 499 -5.55 17.33 5.76
C ASP A 499 -6.71 16.32 5.76
N ALA A 500 -6.70 15.37 4.82
CA ALA A 500 -7.68 14.29 4.75
C ALA A 500 -7.61 13.29 5.92
N ALA A 501 -6.52 13.26 6.68
CA ALA A 501 -6.31 12.43 7.86
C ALA A 501 -6.70 13.12 9.19
N LEU A 502 -7.13 14.40 9.14
CA LEU A 502 -7.60 15.15 10.31
C LEU A 502 -8.94 14.63 10.86
N GLY A 503 -9.77 14.00 10.01
CA GLY A 503 -11.08 13.47 10.41
C GLY A 503 -12.27 14.39 10.10
N VAL A 504 -12.03 15.53 9.48
CA VAL A 504 -13.05 16.52 9.06
C VAL A 504 -13.60 16.28 7.65
N ASP A 505 -14.80 16.81 7.38
CA ASP A 505 -15.45 16.71 6.07
C ASP A 505 -14.78 17.62 5.00
N ILE A 506 -15.21 17.52 3.74
CA ILE A 506 -14.59 18.26 2.61
C ILE A 506 -14.77 19.77 2.75
N LEU A 507 -15.94 20.24 3.19
CA LEU A 507 -16.24 21.66 3.34
C LEU A 507 -15.44 22.24 4.50
N THR A 508 -15.43 21.57 5.66
CA THR A 508 -14.64 21.99 6.82
C THR A 508 -13.15 22.06 6.48
N ARG A 509 -12.61 21.08 5.74
CA ARG A 509 -11.21 21.13 5.27
C ARG A 509 -10.91 22.34 4.39
N ARG A 510 -11.80 22.68 3.45
CA ARG A 510 -11.62 23.85 2.59
C ARG A 510 -11.63 25.15 3.39
N LEU A 511 -12.52 25.26 4.37
CA LEU A 511 -12.59 26.42 5.27
C LEU A 511 -11.32 26.53 6.12
N MET A 512 -10.92 25.44 6.78
CA MET A 512 -9.69 25.40 7.58
C MET A 512 -8.48 25.83 6.76
N ARG A 513 -8.35 25.39 5.50
CA ARG A 513 -7.24 25.80 4.61
C ARG A 513 -7.18 27.31 4.39
N VAL A 514 -8.32 28.00 4.36
CA VAL A 514 -8.39 29.45 4.17
C VAL A 514 -8.06 30.19 5.47
N LEU A 515 -8.59 29.70 6.60
CA LEU A 515 -8.36 30.28 7.92
C LEU A 515 -6.90 30.11 8.36
N MET A 516 -6.31 28.93 8.12
CA MET A 516 -4.95 28.59 8.55
C MET A 516 -3.84 29.41 7.88
N LYS A 517 -4.16 30.30 6.94
CA LYS A 517 -3.21 31.21 6.28
C LYS A 517 -2.68 32.34 7.18
N SER A 518 -3.41 32.71 8.24
CA SER A 518 -2.93 33.72 9.19
C SER A 518 -3.69 33.64 10.51
N TRP A 519 -2.99 33.82 11.63
CA TRP A 519 -3.59 33.89 12.96
C TRP A 519 -4.77 34.87 13.04
N LYS A 520 -4.64 36.08 12.46
CA LYS A 520 -5.72 37.09 12.44
C LYS A 520 -7.07 36.57 11.92
N ARG A 521 -7.05 35.65 10.95
CA ARG A 521 -8.28 35.03 10.40
C ARG A 521 -8.88 34.01 11.37
N VAL A 522 -8.01 33.21 11.99
CA VAL A 522 -8.42 32.22 13.00
C VAL A 522 -9.02 32.93 14.20
N ASP A 523 -8.35 33.94 14.74
CA ASP A 523 -8.83 34.73 15.86
C ASP A 523 -10.17 35.43 15.54
N PHE A 524 -10.28 36.09 14.38
CA PHE A 524 -11.53 36.69 13.94
C PHE A 524 -12.67 35.67 13.85
N ALA A 525 -12.43 34.51 13.21
CA ALA A 525 -13.44 33.47 13.10
C ALA A 525 -13.85 32.92 14.48
N ASN A 526 -12.88 32.72 15.37
CA ASN A 526 -13.14 32.24 16.73
C ASN A 526 -13.96 33.23 17.56
N ARG A 527 -13.68 34.53 17.43
CA ARG A 527 -14.33 35.59 18.20
C ARG A 527 -15.72 35.94 17.69
N TYR A 528 -15.93 35.93 16.38
CA TYR A 528 -17.15 36.49 15.76
C TYR A 528 -18.00 35.49 14.98
N LEU A 529 -17.46 34.34 14.55
CA LEU A 529 -18.15 33.39 13.66
C LEU A 529 -18.29 31.98 14.27
N ALA A 530 -18.15 31.86 15.60
CA ALA A 530 -18.16 30.58 16.29
C ALA A 530 -17.14 29.57 15.69
N GLY A 531 -15.99 30.07 15.20
CA GLY A 531 -15.00 29.31 14.42
C GLY A 531 -14.44 28.07 15.10
N THR A 532 -14.58 27.96 16.43
CA THR A 532 -14.18 26.77 17.19
C THR A 532 -15.24 25.66 17.19
N TRP A 533 -16.52 25.95 16.92
CA TRP A 533 -17.62 25.00 17.13
C TRP A 533 -17.56 23.81 16.17
N MET A 534 -17.44 24.06 14.86
CA MET A 534 -17.44 22.98 13.87
C MET A 534 -16.21 22.06 14.00
N PRO A 535 -14.98 22.59 14.15
CA PRO A 535 -13.81 21.75 14.43
C PRO A 535 -13.98 20.92 15.71
N ARG A 536 -14.45 21.51 16.81
CA ARG A 536 -14.67 20.78 18.08
C ARG A 536 -15.72 19.68 17.95
N LEU A 537 -16.76 19.90 17.15
CA LEU A 537 -17.78 18.89 16.90
C LEU A 537 -17.21 17.71 16.10
N GLN A 538 -16.51 17.98 15.00
CA GLN A 538 -16.03 16.94 14.08
C GLN A 538 -14.75 16.24 14.53
N LEU A 539 -13.84 16.94 15.21
CA LEU A 539 -12.54 16.41 15.61
C LEU A 539 -12.59 15.69 16.97
N ASP A 540 -13.45 16.16 17.88
CA ASP A 540 -13.42 15.72 19.27
C ASP A 540 -14.76 15.15 19.75
N TRP A 541 -15.86 15.88 19.56
CA TRP A 541 -17.14 15.48 20.16
C TRP A 541 -17.73 14.22 19.52
N ILE A 542 -17.92 14.23 18.19
CA ILE A 542 -18.45 13.07 17.47
C ILE A 542 -17.47 11.87 17.59
N PRO A 543 -16.16 12.03 17.33
CA PRO A 543 -15.24 10.90 17.44
C PRO A 543 -15.06 10.40 18.88
N GLY A 544 -15.07 11.27 19.89
CA GLY A 544 -14.99 10.90 21.30
C GLY A 544 -16.20 10.08 21.77
N ILE A 545 -17.38 10.28 21.20
CA ILE A 545 -18.51 9.39 21.47
C ILE A 545 -18.39 8.09 20.65
N ALA A 546 -18.02 8.23 19.37
CA ALA A 546 -17.98 7.15 18.41
C ALA A 546 -16.67 6.33 18.49
N CYS A 547 -16.53 5.57 19.57
CA CYS A 547 -15.48 4.58 19.78
C CYS A 547 -15.99 3.43 20.68
N ALA A 548 -15.23 2.33 20.74
CA ALA A 548 -15.53 1.23 21.66
C ALA A 548 -15.19 1.62 23.10
N ALA A 549 -14.01 2.23 23.29
CA ALA A 549 -13.50 2.63 24.58
C ALA A 549 -12.53 3.81 24.45
N HIS A 550 -12.46 4.65 25.48
CA HIS A 550 -11.22 5.37 25.77
C HIS A 550 -10.36 4.55 26.72
N CYS A 551 -9.04 4.64 26.55
CA CYS A 551 -8.05 4.05 27.42
C CYS A 551 -7.17 5.14 28.02
N LEU A 552 -6.86 4.97 29.30
CA LEU A 552 -5.81 5.70 29.99
C LEU A 552 -4.77 4.70 30.45
N ILE A 553 -3.52 4.84 30.03
CA ILE A 553 -2.43 4.00 30.55
C ILE A 553 -1.80 4.77 31.70
N VAL A 554 -1.77 4.13 32.86
CA VAL A 554 -1.26 4.69 34.12
C VAL A 554 -0.13 3.81 34.63
N ALA A 555 0.89 4.45 35.21
CA ALA A 555 1.96 3.76 35.92
C ALA A 555 1.67 3.65 37.42
N ASP A 556 2.40 2.80 38.15
CA ASP A 556 2.26 2.68 39.61
C ASP A 556 2.70 3.95 40.35
N ARG A 557 3.65 4.71 39.80
CA ARG A 557 4.14 5.99 40.31
C ARG A 557 4.14 7.06 39.21
N ARG A 558 4.23 8.33 39.60
CA ARG A 558 4.44 9.44 38.65
C ARG A 558 5.78 9.23 37.92
N PRO A 559 5.82 9.28 36.57
CA PRO A 559 7.08 9.33 35.82
C PRO A 559 7.88 10.56 36.24
N ALA A 560 9.16 10.38 36.54
CA ALA A 560 10.01 11.46 37.07
C ALA A 560 11.12 11.90 36.12
N GLY A 561 11.45 11.10 35.10
CA GLY A 561 12.51 11.43 34.15
C GLY A 561 12.44 10.62 32.87
N ILE A 562 13.38 10.90 31.97
CA ILE A 562 13.39 10.37 30.61
C ILE A 562 13.26 8.84 30.53
N ASP A 563 13.92 8.10 31.40
CA ASP A 563 13.89 6.64 31.36
C ASP A 563 12.49 6.08 31.65
N ASP A 564 11.69 6.77 32.49
CA ASP A 564 10.31 6.38 32.74
C ASP A 564 9.45 6.63 31.49
N PHE A 565 9.63 7.76 30.79
CA PHE A 565 8.91 8.06 29.54
C PHE A 565 9.33 7.17 28.37
N VAL A 566 10.62 6.84 28.25
CA VAL A 566 11.11 5.90 27.23
C VAL A 566 10.52 4.51 27.48
N ARG A 567 10.55 4.00 28.72
CA ARG A 567 9.92 2.70 29.05
C ARG A 567 8.41 2.72 28.81
N ALA A 568 7.74 3.82 29.14
CA ALA A 568 6.33 4.02 28.86
C ALA A 568 6.04 3.96 27.36
N GLY A 569 6.84 4.65 26.55
CA GLY A 569 6.76 4.62 25.09
C GLY A 569 6.87 3.20 24.53
N ARG A 570 7.81 2.40 25.05
CA ARG A 570 7.94 0.99 24.66
C ARG A 570 6.66 0.19 24.95
N ALA A 571 6.12 0.32 26.17
CA ALA A 571 4.88 -0.35 26.56
C ALA A 571 3.68 0.06 25.68
N ILE A 572 3.53 1.36 25.41
CA ILE A 572 2.44 1.88 24.57
C ILE A 572 2.57 1.38 23.13
N GLN A 573 3.79 1.23 22.61
CA GLN A 573 3.97 0.70 21.26
C GLN A 573 3.49 -0.74 21.13
N ARG A 574 3.80 -1.62 22.10
CA ARG A 574 3.25 -2.97 22.13
C ARG A 574 1.73 -2.93 22.19
N PHE A 575 1.15 -2.12 23.09
CA PHE A 575 -0.30 -1.94 23.20
C PHE A 575 -0.96 -1.52 21.88
N TRP A 576 -0.36 -0.56 21.16
CA TRP A 576 -0.90 -0.06 19.90
C TRP A 576 -0.75 -1.08 18.77
N LEU A 577 0.37 -1.80 18.70
CA LEU A 577 0.54 -2.89 17.73
C LEU A 577 -0.44 -4.04 18.00
N THR A 578 -0.67 -4.40 19.27
CA THR A 578 -1.71 -5.37 19.67
C THR A 578 -3.10 -4.90 19.27
N ALA A 579 -3.44 -3.61 19.47
CA ALA A 579 -4.71 -3.07 18.98
C ALA A 579 -4.84 -3.23 17.46
N THR A 580 -3.76 -3.00 16.71
CA THR A 580 -3.73 -3.15 15.25
C THR A 580 -3.92 -4.62 14.84
N GLN A 581 -3.27 -5.56 15.54
CA GLN A 581 -3.41 -7.01 15.34
C GLN A 581 -4.87 -7.48 15.53
N LEU A 582 -5.58 -6.89 16.50
CA LEU A 582 -6.99 -7.18 16.79
C LEU A 582 -7.98 -6.47 15.84
N ASP A 583 -7.50 -5.85 14.77
CA ASP A 583 -8.26 -4.99 13.85
C ASP A 583 -8.99 -3.82 14.55
N LEU A 584 -8.43 -3.34 15.66
CA LEU A 584 -8.85 -2.11 16.32
C LEU A 584 -8.03 -0.94 15.78
N ARG A 585 -8.72 0.19 15.57
CA ARG A 585 -8.05 1.45 15.26
C ARG A 585 -7.82 2.20 16.56
N HIS A 586 -6.78 3.03 16.59
CA HIS A 586 -6.40 3.82 17.75
C HIS A 586 -6.16 5.28 17.38
N GLN A 587 -6.49 6.18 18.29
CA GLN A 587 -6.12 7.59 18.22
C GLN A 587 -5.54 8.03 19.57
N PRO A 588 -4.32 8.57 19.58
CA PRO A 588 -3.80 9.29 20.76
C PRO A 588 -4.61 10.55 21.06
N GLU A 589 -4.83 10.81 22.34
CA GLU A 589 -5.59 11.93 22.89
C GLU A 589 -4.78 12.62 24.01
N LEU A 590 -3.48 12.85 23.80
CA LEU A 590 -2.53 13.27 24.84
C LEU A 590 -2.74 14.68 25.38
N THR A 591 -3.30 15.59 24.58
CA THR A 591 -3.32 17.02 24.94
C THR A 591 -3.95 17.38 26.30
N PRO A 592 -5.01 16.71 26.80
CA PRO A 592 -5.47 16.95 28.17
C PRO A 592 -4.44 16.62 29.25
N LEU A 593 -3.60 15.60 29.04
CA LEU A 593 -2.50 15.26 29.96
C LEU A 593 -1.43 16.34 29.93
N VAL A 594 -1.04 16.80 28.73
CA VAL A 594 -0.03 17.84 28.56
C VAL A 594 -0.44 19.15 29.24
N PHE A 595 -1.66 19.64 28.97
CA PHE A 595 -2.14 20.88 29.61
C PHE A 595 -2.39 20.72 31.12
N SER A 596 -2.69 19.51 31.59
CA SER A 596 -2.76 19.23 33.03
C SER A 596 -1.40 19.32 33.70
N GLU A 597 -0.33 18.97 32.99
CA GLU A 597 1.04 19.09 33.48
C GLU A 597 1.47 20.56 33.60
N TYR A 598 1.22 21.39 32.58
CA TYR A 598 1.45 22.84 32.69
C TYR A 598 0.77 23.47 33.92
N VAL A 599 -0.49 23.11 34.17
CA VAL A 599 -1.24 23.60 35.33
C VAL A 599 -0.64 23.11 36.64
N ARG A 600 -0.27 21.83 36.70
CA ARG A 600 0.29 21.20 37.89
C ARG A 600 1.64 21.78 38.27
N ASP A 601 2.50 22.04 37.28
CA ASP A 601 3.85 22.53 37.49
C ASP A 601 3.90 24.08 37.54
N GLY A 602 2.75 24.75 37.37
CA GLY A 602 2.64 26.21 37.47
C GLY A 602 3.27 26.96 36.30
N ILE A 603 3.42 26.30 35.15
CA ILE A 603 4.10 26.85 33.97
C ILE A 603 3.07 27.49 33.04
N ALA A 604 3.27 28.77 32.72
CA ALA A 604 2.48 29.45 31.71
C ALA A 604 2.96 29.05 30.30
N PHE A 605 2.01 28.78 29.40
CA PHE A 605 2.29 28.32 28.03
C PHE A 605 1.71 29.24 26.94
N SER A 606 0.98 30.28 27.34
CA SER A 606 0.42 31.26 26.40
C SER A 606 0.13 32.58 27.09
N GLU A 607 0.40 33.69 26.39
CA GLU A 607 0.01 35.04 26.81
C GLU A 607 -1.48 35.32 26.63
N THR A 608 -2.22 34.41 25.97
CA THR A 608 -3.64 34.59 25.68
C THR A 608 -4.46 34.61 26.98
N THR A 609 -5.20 35.70 27.22
CA THR A 609 -6.04 35.87 28.41
C THR A 609 -7.00 34.69 28.61
N GLY A 610 -6.94 34.07 29.80
CA GLY A 610 -7.81 32.97 30.17
C GLY A 610 -7.35 31.57 29.69
N SER A 611 -6.23 31.46 28.98
CA SER A 611 -5.62 30.18 28.58
C SER A 611 -5.39 29.26 29.78
N MET A 612 -4.76 29.78 30.84
CA MET A 612 -4.50 29.05 32.09
C MET A 612 -5.80 28.66 32.81
N SER A 613 -6.83 29.50 32.80
CA SER A 613 -8.13 29.17 33.40
C SER A 613 -8.83 28.03 32.65
N LEU A 614 -8.73 28.02 31.32
CA LEU A 614 -9.23 26.91 30.50
C LEU A 614 -8.46 25.62 30.78
N ALA A 615 -7.13 25.69 30.87
CA ALA A 615 -6.30 24.53 31.22
C ALA A 615 -6.62 23.97 32.61
N LYS A 616 -6.84 24.84 33.61
CA LYS A 616 -7.30 24.44 34.95
C LYS A 616 -8.64 23.69 34.89
N ALA A 617 -9.60 24.21 34.12
CA ALA A 617 -10.89 23.55 33.93
C ALA A 617 -10.77 22.17 33.25
N VAL A 618 -9.87 22.02 32.27
CA VAL A 618 -9.54 20.74 31.63
C VAL A 618 -8.95 19.77 32.68
N THR A 619 -8.00 20.24 33.49
CA THR A 619 -7.34 19.47 34.55
C THR A 619 -8.34 18.94 35.59
N GLU A 620 -9.21 19.81 36.11
CA GLU A 620 -10.24 19.43 37.08
C GLU A 620 -11.24 18.41 36.52
N ARG A 621 -11.59 18.53 35.22
CA ARG A 621 -12.48 17.58 34.55
C ARG A 621 -11.81 16.23 34.35
N LEU A 622 -10.53 16.21 33.98
CA LEU A 622 -9.75 14.98 33.90
C LEU A 622 -9.70 14.30 35.28
N ARG A 623 -9.33 15.03 36.34
CA ARG A 623 -9.30 14.49 37.72
C ARG A 623 -10.65 13.90 38.15
N ARG A 624 -11.77 14.57 37.84
CA ARG A 624 -13.12 14.05 38.11
C ARG A 624 -13.49 12.82 37.29
N LEU A 625 -12.94 12.70 36.08
CA LEU A 625 -13.26 11.61 35.17
C LEU A 625 -12.53 10.31 35.54
N VAL A 626 -11.26 10.39 35.94
CA VAL A 626 -10.40 9.21 36.13
C VAL A 626 -9.95 9.01 37.58
N GLY A 627 -10.21 9.98 38.46
CA GLY A 627 -9.69 10.03 39.84
C GLY A 627 -8.36 10.78 39.91
N GLY A 628 -8.11 11.48 41.02
CA GLY A 628 -6.91 12.33 41.20
C GLY A 628 -5.60 11.55 41.05
N GLU A 629 -5.53 10.37 41.66
CA GLU A 629 -4.35 9.49 41.60
C GLU A 629 -4.04 9.02 40.17
N ASN A 630 -5.05 8.53 39.44
CA ASN A 630 -4.88 8.11 38.05
C ASN A 630 -4.52 9.29 37.13
N ALA A 631 -5.11 10.47 37.36
CA ALA A 631 -4.80 11.66 36.58
C ALA A 631 -3.34 12.11 36.76
N GLU A 632 -2.75 11.90 37.94
CA GLU A 632 -1.36 12.24 38.22
C GLU A 632 -0.36 11.24 37.64
N ARG A 633 -0.75 9.97 37.51
CA ARG A 633 0.10 8.87 37.03
C ARG A 633 -0.15 8.48 35.57
N ALA A 634 -1.06 9.16 34.88
CA ALA A 634 -1.37 8.91 33.48
C ALA A 634 -0.23 9.35 32.57
N ILE A 635 0.20 8.44 31.70
CA ILE A 635 1.25 8.65 30.69
C ILE A 635 0.70 8.68 29.27
N TRP A 636 -0.47 8.08 29.07
CA TRP A 636 -1.08 7.98 27.75
C TRP A 636 -2.59 8.01 27.86
N MET A 637 -3.21 8.72 26.94
CA MET A 637 -4.65 8.73 26.75
C MET A 637 -4.94 8.49 25.27
N GLY A 638 -5.97 7.70 24.97
CA GLY A 638 -6.43 7.52 23.60
C GLY A 638 -7.78 6.85 23.52
N ARG A 639 -8.26 6.69 22.30
CA ARG A 639 -9.48 5.95 22.00
C ARG A 639 -9.23 4.83 21.02
N LEU A 640 -10.01 3.76 21.15
CA LEU A 640 -9.95 2.62 20.26
C LEU A 640 -11.33 2.08 19.88
N GLY A 641 -11.38 1.42 18.73
CA GLY A 641 -12.58 0.77 18.22
C GLY A 641 -12.42 0.19 16.83
N ALA A 642 -13.34 -0.69 16.44
CA ALA A 642 -13.35 -1.26 15.09
C ALA A 642 -13.76 -0.19 14.07
N GLY A 643 -13.11 -0.16 12.91
CA GLY A 643 -13.41 0.83 11.88
C GLY A 643 -12.70 0.58 10.55
N LYS A 644 -13.16 1.29 9.51
CA LYS A 644 -12.51 1.25 8.20
C LYS A 644 -11.07 1.75 8.31
N MET A 645 -10.18 1.20 7.48
CA MET A 645 -8.82 1.73 7.35
C MET A 645 -8.86 3.17 6.85
N PRO A 646 -8.01 4.08 7.39
CA PRO A 646 -7.86 5.42 6.84
C PRO A 646 -7.42 5.38 5.38
N THR A 647 -8.10 6.14 4.51
CA THR A 647 -7.74 6.27 3.09
C THR A 647 -6.55 7.21 2.85
N SER A 648 -6.19 7.99 3.88
CA SER A 648 -5.08 8.95 3.93
C SER A 648 -4.42 8.80 5.30
N ARG A 649 -3.09 8.86 5.34
CA ARG A 649 -2.29 8.70 6.56
C ARG A 649 -0.93 9.37 6.43
N SER A 650 -0.30 9.68 7.56
CA SER A 650 1.14 9.94 7.58
C SER A 650 1.89 8.63 7.29
N ILE A 651 2.86 8.70 6.39
CA ILE A 651 3.92 7.73 6.17
C ILE A 651 5.17 8.23 6.92
N ARG A 652 6.37 7.79 6.55
CA ARG A 652 7.62 8.17 7.21
C ARG A 652 8.61 8.68 6.21
N ARG A 653 9.50 9.56 6.67
CA ARG A 653 10.68 10.00 5.91
C ARG A 653 11.45 8.76 5.42
N PRO A 654 11.96 8.76 4.19
CA PRO A 654 12.90 7.76 3.72
C PRO A 654 14.01 7.52 4.73
N LEU A 655 14.45 6.26 4.91
CA LEU A 655 15.48 5.93 5.90
C LEU A 655 16.76 6.76 5.70
N GLN A 656 17.17 6.97 4.45
CA GLN A 656 18.32 7.79 4.07
C GLN A 656 18.28 9.21 4.67
N ASP A 657 17.10 9.84 4.77
CA ASP A 657 16.94 11.20 5.31
C ASP A 657 17.03 11.22 6.85
N LEU A 658 17.00 10.04 7.47
CA LEU A 658 17.14 9.85 8.90
C LEU A 658 18.55 9.37 9.29
N MET A 659 19.43 9.08 8.32
CA MET A 659 20.81 8.66 8.58
C MET A 659 21.71 9.88 8.84
N ILE A 660 22.65 9.75 9.77
CA ILE A 660 23.80 10.66 9.93
C ILE A 660 24.95 10.11 9.08
N SER A 661 25.55 10.94 8.21
CA SER A 661 26.74 10.56 7.47
C SER A 661 27.94 10.44 8.40
N SER A 662 28.69 9.34 8.32
CA SER A 662 29.91 9.09 9.09
C SER A 662 31.08 10.04 8.77
N THR A 663 30.91 10.96 7.81
CA THR A 663 31.79 12.10 7.58
C THR A 663 31.29 13.30 8.38
N GLY A 664 31.86 13.50 9.58
CA GLY A 664 31.40 14.52 10.51
C GLY A 664 31.47 15.94 9.94
N THR A 665 30.39 16.70 10.13
CA THR A 665 30.37 18.07 10.67
C THR A 665 28.92 18.37 11.02
N ILE A 666 28.64 18.76 12.28
CA ILE A 666 27.33 19.26 12.71
C ILE A 666 27.18 20.66 12.11
N ASP A 667 26.61 20.76 10.91
CA ASP A 667 26.10 22.04 10.44
C ASP A 667 24.83 22.36 11.22
N ARG A 668 24.98 23.28 12.19
CA ARG A 668 23.88 24.01 12.80
C ARG A 668 23.08 24.66 11.68
N VAL A 669 21.90 24.12 11.40
CA VAL A 669 20.88 24.80 10.59
C VAL A 669 20.36 25.99 11.39
N SER A 670 21.07 27.10 11.25
CA SER A 670 20.49 28.44 11.35
C SER A 670 20.19 28.92 9.94
N LYS A 671 19.06 29.62 9.77
CA LYS A 671 18.55 30.32 8.57
C LYS A 671 17.74 29.40 7.62
N THR A 672 16.48 29.67 7.28
CA THR A 672 15.64 30.89 7.28
C THR A 672 14.18 30.54 7.55
#